data_AF-D7LQ10-F1
#
_entry.id   AF-D7LQ10-F1
#
_cell.length_a   1.000
_cell.length_b   1.000
_cell.length_c   1.000
_cell.angle_alpha   90.00
_cell.angle_beta   90.00
_cell.angle_gamma   90.00
#
_symmetry.space_group_name_H-M   'P 1'
#
loop_
_entity.id
_entity.type
_entity.pdbx_description
1 polymer ?
#
loop_
_entity_poly.entity_id
_entity_poly.type
_entity_poly.pdbx_seq_one_letter_code
_entity_poly.pdbx_strand_id
1 'polypeptide(L)'
;MGPSDLADFLEKVPDKYPPLPPVFRLFRFLDYYDSALSGVACPWRQMFQESNLAWLFDVIDVPLSYIPEPVYQTSVDWINQHVPENLRCGFVLSTFNYILRDLLPQGVKEEEATYCHSKVAMFVTLAMVVRSKPRVLTKVLPSLRLRRIYKGQGQIPLTVWLITQASKDDLSVGLLSWAHNLLPLVGSNPQSTDVILKLVEKILAKPDDQARFVKTPVWQEMRLIPPQSFEILLRLTFPASLEPTTSRFVAIYPLLKKVALVRTSRSQAIEEIFTFSLRLSGEEGNTVLAEEARSIALWSLTVNKDCWKHWENLYDQNLKATIALLKILVGNIKYGVSEAIYQQIFTFSLRLAGEENHVLPQQATAIAIRSLTIIFDCWKQRGNISEMNLKACVAVLKKLVERWKDHSLDLSLSLIDTLAGSPGSKAWKQITRKIFTISLKLAGEVTANPVLAEEATTMAIWSLTENVDCWKNWDNLYQENLEASVAILKKLVEEWKDHSLKLLSSPSGTLTLDQTMKSFMVQNKNAITGGRANCSLYKKADKSCKVIWWRLSRVRSTLNIAVVLLAVVFKSCKLIRWRSNLTNIAITAVVLVAVVILALVVHMFYLPNWWQLATAGLKNMLDSLDVNYRKGISL
;
A
#
# COMPACT_ATOMS: atom_id res chain seq x y z
N MET A 1 -62.62 20.03 13.28
CA MET A 1 -61.61 19.79 12.23
C MET A 1 -61.96 18.49 11.53
N GLY A 2 -62.61 18.56 10.38
CA GLY A 2 -62.87 17.45 9.46
C GLY A 2 -62.13 17.61 8.12
N PRO A 3 -62.03 16.54 7.30
CA PRO A 3 -61.33 16.59 6.01
C PRO A 3 -62.01 17.53 5.01
N SER A 4 -63.35 17.62 5.04
CA SER A 4 -64.12 18.57 4.21
C SER A 4 -63.89 20.03 4.64
N ASP A 5 -63.80 20.29 5.96
CA ASP A 5 -63.49 21.64 6.46
C ASP A 5 -62.15 22.17 5.93
N LEU A 6 -61.13 21.29 5.87
CA LEU A 6 -59.81 21.60 5.32
C LEU A 6 -59.88 21.85 3.81
N ALA A 7 -60.53 20.96 3.05
CA ALA A 7 -60.66 21.10 1.61
C ALA A 7 -61.39 22.41 1.24
N ASP A 8 -62.53 22.67 1.87
CA ASP A 8 -63.31 23.89 1.69
C ASP A 8 -62.49 25.15 2.04
N PHE A 9 -61.72 25.11 3.13
CA PHE A 9 -60.88 26.23 3.54
C PHE A 9 -59.75 26.50 2.53
N LEU A 10 -59.16 25.47 1.93
CA LEU A 10 -58.10 25.61 0.94
C LEU A 10 -58.64 26.00 -0.45
N GLU A 11 -59.86 25.59 -0.79
CA GLU A 11 -60.52 25.91 -2.07
C GLU A 11 -61.15 27.32 -2.11
N LYS A 12 -61.61 27.87 -0.97
CA LYS A 12 -62.22 29.21 -0.88
C LYS A 12 -61.23 30.35 -1.16
N VAL A 13 -60.62 30.43 -2.34
CA VAL A 13 -59.87 31.62 -2.77
C VAL A 13 -60.77 32.85 -2.58
N PRO A 14 -60.38 33.87 -1.78
CA PRO A 14 -61.15 35.10 -1.77
C PRO A 14 -61.19 35.63 -3.20
N ASP A 15 -62.37 35.81 -3.77
CA ASP A 15 -62.63 36.25 -5.16
C ASP A 15 -61.97 37.60 -5.55
N LYS A 16 -61.19 38.20 -4.65
CA LYS A 16 -60.57 39.53 -4.79
C LYS A 16 -59.07 39.54 -5.07
N TYR A 17 -58.39 38.40 -5.24
CA TYR A 17 -56.96 38.40 -5.60
C TYR A 17 -56.62 37.43 -6.75
N PRO A 18 -55.65 37.79 -7.63
CA PRO A 18 -55.15 36.90 -8.70
C PRO A 18 -54.68 35.56 -8.12
N PRO A 19 -54.51 34.48 -8.93
CA PRO A 19 -54.07 33.19 -8.41
C PRO A 19 -52.84 33.38 -7.54
N LEU A 20 -53.01 33.14 -6.23
CA LEU A 20 -52.00 33.37 -5.21
C LEU A 20 -50.67 32.78 -5.70
N PRO A 21 -49.57 33.58 -5.75
CA PRO A 21 -48.26 33.04 -6.08
C PRO A 21 -47.98 31.78 -5.26
N PRO A 22 -47.37 30.73 -5.83
CA PRO A 22 -47.21 29.43 -5.17
C PRO A 22 -46.68 29.49 -3.72
N VAL A 23 -45.89 30.52 -3.39
CA VAL A 23 -45.37 30.83 -2.04
C VAL A 23 -46.50 30.98 -0.99
N PHE A 24 -47.65 31.55 -1.34
CA PHE A 24 -48.76 31.79 -0.42
C PHE A 24 -49.61 30.56 -0.11
N ARG A 25 -49.42 29.46 -0.86
CA ARG A 25 -50.15 28.20 -0.64
C ARG A 25 -49.84 27.62 0.74
N LEU A 26 -48.56 27.59 1.14
CA LEU A 26 -48.15 27.11 2.46
C LEU A 26 -48.57 28.05 3.60
N PHE A 27 -48.63 29.36 3.35
CA PHE A 27 -49.14 30.32 4.34
C PHE A 27 -50.63 30.12 4.64
N ARG A 28 -51.44 29.90 3.60
CA ARG A 28 -52.85 29.56 3.77
C ARG A 28 -53.05 28.23 4.50
N PHE A 29 -52.21 27.25 4.19
CA PHE A 29 -52.19 25.98 4.89
C PHE A 29 -51.86 26.17 6.37
N LEU A 30 -50.92 27.06 6.70
CA LEU A 30 -50.64 27.44 8.08
C LEU A 30 -51.80 28.19 8.74
N ASP A 31 -52.49 29.11 8.05
CA ASP A 31 -53.64 29.86 8.59
C ASP A 31 -54.75 28.92 9.09
N TYR A 32 -55.00 27.83 8.35
CA TYR A 32 -55.96 26.81 8.75
C TYR A 32 -55.56 26.16 10.07
N TYR A 33 -54.33 25.65 10.14
CA TYR A 33 -53.84 24.96 11.33
C TYR A 33 -53.65 25.90 12.51
N ASP A 34 -53.36 27.17 12.26
CA ASP A 34 -53.27 28.19 13.29
C ASP A 34 -54.62 28.43 13.95
N SER A 35 -55.66 28.56 13.14
CA SER A 35 -57.04 28.71 13.62
C SER A 35 -57.53 27.44 14.31
N ALA A 36 -57.30 26.28 13.69
CA ALA A 36 -57.87 25.02 14.15
C ALA A 36 -57.14 24.41 15.36
N LEU A 37 -55.89 24.80 15.61
CA LEU A 37 -55.12 24.40 16.78
C LEU A 37 -54.96 25.56 17.78
N SER A 38 -55.77 26.60 17.65
CA SER A 38 -55.78 27.72 18.60
C SER A 38 -56.04 27.21 20.02
N GLY A 39 -55.18 27.60 20.96
CA GLY A 39 -55.26 27.17 22.36
C GLY A 39 -54.61 25.82 22.68
N VAL A 40 -54.08 25.08 21.70
CA VAL A 40 -53.33 23.84 21.97
C VAL A 40 -51.95 24.20 22.54
N ALA A 41 -51.71 23.82 23.79
CA ALA A 41 -50.42 23.96 24.43
C ALA A 41 -49.46 22.85 23.98
N CYS A 42 -48.18 23.18 23.89
CA CYS A 42 -47.20 22.25 23.36
C CYS A 42 -45.75 22.60 23.78
N PRO A 43 -45.01 21.61 24.29
CA PRO A 43 -43.78 21.88 25.02
C PRO A 43 -42.53 21.97 24.13
N TRP A 44 -42.59 22.53 22.91
CA TRP A 44 -41.46 22.48 21.95
C TRP A 44 -40.14 23.02 22.50
N ARG A 45 -40.18 24.13 23.25
CA ARG A 45 -38.98 24.70 23.89
C ARG A 45 -38.32 23.67 24.81
N GLN A 46 -39.12 22.91 25.56
CA GLN A 46 -38.63 21.87 26.45
C GLN A 46 -38.12 20.66 25.66
N MET A 47 -38.77 20.31 24.54
CA MET A 47 -38.36 19.19 23.66
C MET A 47 -36.94 19.35 23.10
N PHE A 48 -36.53 20.57 22.79
CA PHE A 48 -35.22 20.85 22.15
C PHE A 48 -34.14 21.34 23.12
N GLN A 49 -34.43 21.37 24.43
CA GLN A 49 -33.43 21.61 25.47
C GLN A 49 -32.49 20.40 25.59
N GLU A 50 -31.20 20.67 25.72
CA GLU A 50 -30.17 19.63 25.85
C GLU A 50 -30.34 18.76 27.11
N SER A 51 -30.98 19.30 28.16
CA SER A 51 -31.31 18.54 29.37
C SER A 51 -32.41 17.49 29.17
N ASN A 52 -33.22 17.60 28.10
CA ASN A 52 -34.43 16.80 27.89
C ASN A 52 -34.32 15.85 26.69
N LEU A 53 -33.12 15.64 26.13
CA LEU A 53 -32.92 14.84 24.92
C LEU A 53 -33.36 13.39 25.05
N ALA A 54 -33.33 12.83 26.26
CA ALA A 54 -33.81 11.48 26.54
C ALA A 54 -35.29 11.29 26.17
N TRP A 55 -36.11 12.34 26.38
CA TRP A 55 -37.56 12.37 26.18
C TRP A 55 -37.97 12.73 24.74
N LEU A 56 -37.07 13.30 23.92
CA LEU A 56 -37.37 13.79 22.57
C LEU A 56 -38.13 12.77 21.71
N PHE A 57 -37.77 11.49 21.81
CA PHE A 57 -38.38 10.42 21.03
C PHE A 57 -39.78 10.02 21.48
N ASP A 58 -40.17 10.35 22.71
CA ASP A 58 -41.51 10.06 23.25
C ASP A 58 -42.51 11.16 22.84
N VAL A 59 -41.99 12.34 22.49
CA VAL A 59 -42.77 13.52 22.09
C VAL A 59 -42.62 13.92 20.63
N ILE A 60 -41.93 13.10 19.84
CA ILE A 60 -41.64 13.39 18.44
C ILE A 60 -42.92 13.54 17.60
N ASP A 61 -43.96 12.79 17.95
CA ASP A 61 -45.24 12.71 17.24
C ASP A 61 -46.31 13.63 17.86
N VAL A 62 -46.02 14.30 18.99
CA VAL A 62 -46.98 15.19 19.69
C VAL A 62 -47.59 16.27 18.79
N PRO A 63 -46.85 16.95 17.89
CA PRO A 63 -47.49 17.91 16.98
C PRO A 63 -48.61 17.27 16.16
N LEU A 64 -48.38 16.05 15.66
CA LEU A 64 -49.32 15.37 14.77
C LEU A 64 -50.41 14.60 15.53
N SER A 65 -50.23 14.31 16.82
CA SER A 65 -51.25 13.58 17.60
C SER A 65 -52.56 14.34 17.76
N TYR A 66 -52.56 15.66 17.54
CA TYR A 66 -53.77 16.49 17.56
C TYR A 66 -54.55 16.46 16.23
N ILE A 67 -54.00 15.84 15.18
CA ILE A 67 -54.60 15.82 13.85
C ILE A 67 -55.29 14.46 13.62
N PRO A 68 -56.60 14.44 13.35
CA PRO A 68 -57.29 13.20 12.99
C PRO A 68 -56.72 12.60 11.70
N GLU A 69 -56.57 11.27 11.64
CA GLU A 69 -55.97 10.56 10.51
C GLU A 69 -56.58 10.94 9.13
N PRO A 70 -57.92 11.06 8.97
CA PRO A 70 -58.48 11.48 7.67
C PRO A 70 -58.04 12.90 7.26
N VAL A 71 -57.87 13.80 8.23
CA VAL A 71 -57.42 15.19 7.99
C VAL A 71 -55.94 15.21 7.64
N TYR A 72 -55.14 14.37 8.30
CA TYR A 72 -53.73 14.17 7.98
C TYR A 72 -53.55 13.69 6.54
N GLN A 73 -54.34 12.69 6.11
CA GLN A 73 -54.27 12.17 4.75
C GLN A 73 -54.62 13.24 3.71
N THR A 74 -55.76 13.94 3.87
CA THR A 74 -56.16 15.04 2.99
C THR A 74 -55.09 16.13 2.93
N SER A 75 -54.44 16.43 4.06
CA SER A 75 -53.35 17.40 4.15
C SER A 75 -52.12 17.01 3.34
N VAL A 76 -51.68 15.76 3.48
CA VAL A 76 -50.52 15.22 2.75
C VAL A 76 -50.81 15.16 1.26
N ASP A 77 -52.01 14.75 0.87
CA ASP A 77 -52.43 14.70 -0.54
C ASP A 77 -52.44 16.10 -1.16
N TRP A 78 -52.99 17.08 -0.45
CA TRP A 78 -52.97 18.47 -0.89
C TRP A 78 -51.54 19.02 -1.03
N ILE A 79 -50.67 18.79 -0.03
CA ILE A 79 -49.25 19.18 -0.11
C ILE A 79 -48.60 18.56 -1.34
N ASN A 80 -48.88 17.28 -1.59
CA ASN A 80 -48.32 16.54 -2.71
C ASN A 80 -48.75 17.07 -4.08
N GLN A 81 -50.00 17.50 -4.21
CA GLN A 81 -50.56 18.04 -5.45
C GLN A 81 -50.17 19.50 -5.69
N HIS A 82 -50.15 20.33 -4.64
CA HIS A 82 -50.14 21.79 -4.80
C HIS A 82 -48.84 22.49 -4.40
N VAL A 83 -47.94 21.83 -3.66
CA VAL A 83 -46.70 22.44 -3.17
C VAL A 83 -45.47 21.87 -3.91
N PRO A 84 -44.83 22.62 -4.81
CA PRO A 84 -43.64 22.16 -5.53
C PRO A 84 -42.42 22.03 -4.62
N GLU A 85 -41.45 21.21 -5.04
CA GLU A 85 -40.31 20.80 -4.21
C GLU A 85 -39.44 21.99 -3.74
N ASN A 86 -39.24 23.01 -4.59
CA ASN A 86 -38.47 24.21 -4.23
C ASN A 86 -39.11 24.99 -3.09
N LEU A 87 -40.44 25.09 -3.06
CA LEU A 87 -41.16 25.75 -1.98
C LEU A 87 -41.12 24.95 -0.68
N ARG A 88 -41.17 23.61 -0.77
CA ARG A 88 -40.95 22.76 0.41
C ARG A 88 -39.56 22.99 0.99
N CYS A 89 -38.52 23.02 0.15
CA CYS A 89 -37.15 23.30 0.58
C CYS A 89 -37.02 24.67 1.27
N GLY A 90 -37.59 25.71 0.64
CA GLY A 90 -37.61 27.05 1.21
C GLY A 90 -38.35 27.09 2.55
N PHE A 91 -39.51 26.44 2.64
CA PHE A 91 -40.30 26.36 3.87
C PHE A 91 -39.56 25.65 5.00
N VAL A 92 -38.99 24.47 4.75
CA VAL A 92 -38.21 23.73 5.76
C VAL A 92 -37.03 24.58 6.25
N LEU A 93 -36.30 25.22 5.35
CA LEU A 93 -35.16 26.07 5.70
C LEU A 93 -35.58 27.29 6.53
N SER A 94 -36.61 28.03 6.09
CA SER A 94 -37.10 29.21 6.79
C SER A 94 -37.68 28.87 8.16
N THR A 95 -38.45 27.78 8.25
CA THR A 95 -39.04 27.31 9.52
C THR A 95 -37.95 26.84 10.48
N PHE A 96 -36.94 26.11 9.99
CA PHE A 96 -35.79 25.71 10.80
C PHE A 96 -35.06 26.93 11.38
N ASN A 97 -34.80 27.95 10.55
CA ASN A 97 -34.14 29.19 10.98
C ASN A 97 -34.95 29.92 12.04
N TYR A 98 -36.27 30.02 11.84
CA TYR A 98 -37.18 30.67 12.77
C TYR A 98 -37.19 29.95 14.13
N ILE A 99 -37.35 28.63 14.13
CA ILE A 99 -37.36 27.82 15.36
C ILE A 99 -36.01 27.95 16.08
N LEU A 100 -34.88 27.84 15.36
CA LEU A 100 -33.57 27.93 15.99
C LEU A 100 -33.32 29.30 16.62
N ARG A 101 -33.75 30.39 15.95
CA ARG A 101 -33.67 31.74 16.52
C ARG A 101 -34.50 31.88 17.79
N ASP A 102 -35.69 31.30 17.82
CA ASP A 102 -36.55 31.31 19.00
C ASP A 102 -35.95 30.52 20.18
N LEU A 103 -35.14 29.49 19.91
CA LEU A 103 -34.46 28.69 20.93
C LEU A 103 -33.21 29.36 21.52
N LEU A 104 -32.68 30.43 20.92
CA LEU A 104 -31.52 31.15 21.44
C LEU A 104 -31.89 32.01 22.68
N PRO A 105 -31.00 32.13 23.68
CA PRO A 105 -31.20 33.06 24.80
C PRO A 105 -31.37 34.49 24.28
N GLN A 106 -32.39 35.19 24.75
CA GLN A 106 -32.76 36.53 24.26
C GLN A 106 -31.60 37.53 24.38
N GLY A 107 -31.19 38.11 23.25
CA GLY A 107 -30.13 39.13 23.22
C GLY A 107 -29.94 39.90 21.92
N VAL A 108 -30.70 39.61 20.85
CA VAL A 108 -30.61 40.40 19.60
C VAL A 108 -32.01 40.83 19.19
N LYS A 109 -32.30 42.11 19.40
CA LYS A 109 -33.41 42.81 18.74
C LYS A 109 -32.92 43.24 17.35
N GLU A 110 -33.53 42.70 16.29
CA GLU A 110 -34.23 43.44 15.21
C GLU A 110 -34.29 42.73 13.83
N GLU A 111 -35.42 43.03 13.18
CA GLU A 111 -35.87 42.99 11.78
C GLU A 111 -35.97 41.68 10.96
N GLU A 112 -37.22 41.42 10.57
CA GLU A 112 -37.75 40.73 9.37
C GLU A 112 -37.54 39.21 9.18
N ALA A 113 -38.48 38.45 9.76
CA ALA A 113 -39.49 37.66 9.03
C ALA A 113 -40.33 36.91 10.07
N THR A 114 -41.26 37.61 10.71
CA THR A 114 -42.10 37.05 11.77
C THR A 114 -43.20 36.20 11.12
N TYR A 115 -43.12 34.88 11.23
CA TYR A 115 -44.32 34.07 11.06
C TYR A 115 -45.34 34.53 12.11
N CYS A 116 -46.49 35.05 11.68
CA CYS A 116 -47.57 35.44 12.58
C CYS A 116 -48.38 34.24 13.11
N HIS A 117 -48.08 33.03 12.64
CA HIS A 117 -48.75 31.79 12.99
C HIS A 117 -48.24 31.21 14.31
N SER A 118 -49.09 30.47 15.01
CA SER A 118 -48.72 29.67 16.17
C SER A 118 -47.64 28.66 15.82
N LYS A 119 -46.76 28.43 16.79
CA LYS A 119 -45.67 27.46 16.68
C LYS A 119 -46.21 26.05 16.42
N VAL A 120 -47.40 25.72 16.93
CA VAL A 120 -48.06 24.44 16.69
C VAL A 120 -48.34 24.23 15.22
N ALA A 121 -48.95 25.22 14.56
CA ALA A 121 -49.24 25.15 13.12
C ALA A 121 -47.95 24.97 12.31
N MET A 122 -46.86 25.66 12.70
CA MET A 122 -45.55 25.51 12.06
C MET A 122 -44.98 24.09 12.20
N PHE A 123 -44.96 23.51 13.41
CA PHE A 123 -44.43 22.15 13.62
C PHE A 123 -45.28 21.07 12.93
N VAL A 124 -46.60 21.19 12.97
CA VAL A 124 -47.53 20.29 12.26
C VAL A 124 -47.27 20.33 10.77
N THR A 125 -47.26 21.53 10.18
CA THR A 125 -47.02 21.72 8.75
C THR A 125 -45.64 21.24 8.35
N LEU A 126 -44.61 21.55 9.15
CA LEU A 126 -43.25 21.09 8.91
C LEU A 126 -43.14 19.57 8.94
N ALA A 127 -43.77 18.90 9.91
CA ALA A 127 -43.79 17.45 10.00
C ALA A 127 -44.50 16.82 8.78
N MET A 128 -45.65 17.36 8.37
CA MET A 128 -46.39 16.90 7.18
C MET A 128 -45.59 17.10 5.88
N VAL A 129 -44.95 18.27 5.70
CA VAL A 129 -44.11 18.57 4.52
C VAL A 129 -42.92 17.61 4.43
N VAL A 130 -42.29 17.31 5.57
CA VAL A 130 -41.10 16.43 5.61
C VAL A 130 -41.49 14.95 5.46
N ARG A 131 -42.58 14.49 6.08
CA ARG A 131 -43.11 13.11 5.91
C ARG A 131 -43.60 12.84 4.49
N SER A 132 -44.38 13.75 3.93
CA SER A 132 -44.93 13.61 2.57
C SER A 132 -43.84 13.56 1.49
N LYS A 133 -42.67 14.16 1.73
CA LYS A 133 -41.55 14.18 0.77
C LYS A 133 -40.20 14.26 1.48
N PRO A 134 -39.72 13.12 2.05
CA PRO A 134 -38.50 13.08 2.85
C PRO A 134 -37.26 13.63 2.13
N ARG A 135 -37.22 13.47 0.80
CA ARG A 135 -36.20 14.03 -0.12
C ARG A 135 -35.86 15.51 0.13
N VAL A 136 -36.81 16.32 0.58
CA VAL A 136 -36.56 17.74 0.84
C VAL A 136 -35.41 17.93 1.85
N LEU A 137 -35.26 17.02 2.82
CA LEU A 137 -34.16 17.09 3.79
C LEU A 137 -32.78 16.91 3.16
N THR A 138 -32.65 16.07 2.14
CA THR A 138 -31.36 15.82 1.50
C THR A 138 -30.82 17.06 0.79
N LYS A 139 -31.72 18.00 0.43
CA LYS A 139 -31.37 19.30 -0.16
C LYS A 139 -31.14 20.38 0.90
N VAL A 140 -31.88 20.35 2.00
CA VAL A 140 -31.85 21.41 3.03
C VAL A 140 -30.72 21.20 4.04
N LEU A 141 -30.50 19.98 4.53
CA LEU A 141 -29.52 19.70 5.59
C LEU A 141 -28.07 20.11 5.23
N PRO A 142 -27.56 19.92 4.00
CA PRO A 142 -26.23 20.40 3.63
C PRO A 142 -26.06 21.92 3.83
N SER A 143 -27.09 22.71 3.54
CA SER A 143 -27.07 24.17 3.77
C SER A 143 -27.03 24.53 5.25
N LEU A 144 -27.68 23.74 6.10
CA LEU A 144 -27.69 23.91 7.56
C LEU A 144 -26.35 23.53 8.20
N ARG A 145 -25.60 22.60 7.60
CA ARG A 145 -24.26 22.19 8.06
C ARG A 145 -23.19 23.27 7.83
N LEU A 146 -23.29 24.00 6.72
CA LEU A 146 -22.23 24.91 6.25
C LEU A 146 -22.23 26.27 6.96
N ARG A 147 -23.39 26.78 7.41
CA ARG A 147 -23.43 28.15 7.96
C ARG A 147 -23.12 28.16 9.46
N ARG A 148 -22.18 29.03 9.84
CA ARG A 148 -21.79 29.26 11.25
C ARG A 148 -22.96 29.67 12.15
N ILE A 149 -23.96 30.38 11.61
CA ILE A 149 -25.14 30.84 12.36
C ILE A 149 -25.99 29.69 12.93
N TYR A 150 -25.80 28.47 12.44
CA TYR A 150 -26.55 27.31 12.92
C TYR A 150 -25.83 26.54 14.03
N LYS A 151 -24.56 26.84 14.31
CA LYS A 151 -23.81 26.21 15.40
C LYS A 151 -24.25 26.83 16.73
N GLY A 152 -25.26 26.25 17.38
CA GLY A 152 -25.83 26.76 18.61
C GLY A 152 -26.78 25.79 19.31
N GLN A 153 -27.23 26.19 20.50
CA GLN A 153 -28.13 25.40 21.34
C GLN A 153 -29.41 25.04 20.58
N GLY A 154 -29.85 23.78 20.67
CA GLY A 154 -31.08 23.30 20.03
C GLY A 154 -30.95 22.89 18.55
N GLN A 155 -29.80 23.12 17.90
CA GLN A 155 -29.59 22.71 16.50
C GLN A 155 -29.64 21.18 16.31
N ILE A 156 -28.86 20.44 17.08
CA ILE A 156 -28.79 18.97 16.97
C ILE A 156 -30.15 18.34 17.29
N PRO A 157 -30.84 18.71 18.39
CA PRO A 157 -32.16 18.16 18.72
C PRO A 157 -33.21 18.43 17.65
N LEU A 158 -33.23 19.64 17.08
CA LEU A 158 -34.15 19.99 15.99
C LEU A 158 -33.83 19.21 14.71
N THR A 159 -32.55 19.01 14.41
CA THR A 159 -32.10 18.19 13.27
C THR A 159 -32.49 16.73 13.46
N VAL A 160 -32.31 16.16 14.65
CA VAL A 160 -32.77 14.81 15.02
C VAL A 160 -34.27 14.70 14.84
N TRP A 161 -35.04 15.69 15.28
CA TRP A 161 -36.49 15.69 15.13
C TRP A 161 -36.91 15.68 13.66
N LEU A 162 -36.34 16.56 12.83
CA LEU A 162 -36.59 16.60 11.39
C LEU A 162 -36.28 15.26 10.71
N ILE A 163 -35.10 14.68 11.00
CA ILE A 163 -34.70 13.40 10.42
C ILE A 163 -35.66 12.29 10.87
N THR A 164 -36.10 12.31 12.13
CA THR A 164 -37.07 11.33 12.64
C THR A 164 -38.40 11.44 11.91
N GLN A 165 -38.89 12.66 11.64
CA GLN A 165 -40.12 12.86 10.83
C GLN A 165 -39.96 12.25 9.44
N ALA A 166 -38.86 12.55 8.74
CA ALA A 166 -38.58 12.00 7.41
C ALA A 166 -38.44 10.46 7.39
N SER A 167 -37.89 9.90 8.46
CA SER A 167 -37.60 8.47 8.57
C SER A 167 -38.85 7.60 8.76
N LYS A 168 -40.01 8.19 9.09
CA LYS A 168 -41.26 7.43 9.28
C LYS A 168 -41.69 6.71 7.99
N ASP A 169 -41.56 7.40 6.85
CA ASP A 169 -41.98 6.87 5.54
C ASP A 169 -40.79 6.45 4.66
N ASP A 170 -39.60 7.05 4.85
CA ASP A 170 -38.39 6.71 4.11
C ASP A 170 -37.16 6.58 5.02
N LEU A 171 -36.93 5.36 5.51
CA LEU A 171 -35.77 5.02 6.34
C LEU A 171 -34.43 5.22 5.64
N SER A 172 -34.38 5.15 4.29
CA SER A 172 -33.14 5.38 3.54
C SER A 172 -32.74 6.85 3.60
N VAL A 173 -33.69 7.77 3.44
CA VAL A 173 -33.45 9.21 3.66
C VAL A 173 -33.05 9.49 5.11
N GLY A 174 -33.66 8.78 6.06
CA GLY A 174 -33.28 8.82 7.48
C GLY A 174 -31.81 8.50 7.71
N LEU A 175 -31.38 7.32 7.26
CA LEU A 175 -30.00 6.84 7.41
C LEU A 175 -29.00 7.74 6.68
N LEU A 176 -29.32 8.14 5.44
CA LEU A 176 -28.53 9.08 4.66
C LEU A 176 -28.32 10.40 5.41
N SER A 177 -29.41 10.97 5.93
CA SER A 177 -29.39 12.25 6.65
C SER A 177 -28.59 12.16 7.94
N TRP A 178 -28.75 11.06 8.69
CA TRP A 178 -27.98 10.78 9.90
C TRP A 178 -26.47 10.70 9.59
N ALA A 179 -26.08 9.90 8.59
CA ALA A 179 -24.68 9.68 8.27
C ALA A 179 -23.97 10.95 7.77
N HIS A 180 -24.64 11.80 7.00
CA HIS A 180 -24.03 13.01 6.42
C HIS A 180 -23.98 14.21 7.38
N ASN A 181 -24.91 14.27 8.35
CA ASN A 181 -25.13 15.48 9.15
C ASN A 181 -24.96 15.28 10.66
N LEU A 182 -25.34 14.12 11.21
CA LEU A 182 -25.30 13.88 12.66
C LEU A 182 -24.08 13.09 13.09
N LEU A 183 -23.72 12.02 12.39
CA LEU A 183 -22.55 11.21 12.74
C LEU A 183 -21.24 12.03 12.85
N PRO A 184 -20.97 13.01 11.97
CA PRO A 184 -19.77 13.85 12.09
C PRO A 184 -19.74 14.75 13.34
N LEU A 185 -20.86 14.91 14.05
CA LEU A 185 -20.96 15.77 15.23
C LEU A 185 -20.72 15.04 16.55
N VAL A 186 -20.71 13.70 16.55
CA VAL A 186 -20.62 12.86 17.77
C VAL A 186 -19.39 13.21 18.62
N GLY A 187 -18.20 13.28 18.01
CA GLY A 187 -16.96 13.55 18.74
C GLY A 187 -16.85 14.97 19.32
N SER A 188 -17.52 15.96 18.71
CA SER A 188 -17.49 17.35 19.18
C SER A 188 -18.65 17.71 20.10
N ASN A 189 -19.65 16.83 20.26
CA ASN A 189 -20.86 17.10 21.05
C ASN A 189 -21.25 15.88 21.92
N PRO A 190 -20.47 15.56 22.97
CA PRO A 190 -20.69 14.37 23.79
C PRO A 190 -22.11 14.26 24.38
N GLN A 191 -22.70 15.40 24.75
CA GLN A 191 -24.06 15.49 25.32
C GLN A 191 -25.16 15.07 24.33
N SER A 192 -24.90 15.15 23.02
CA SER A 192 -25.84 14.76 21.97
C SER A 192 -25.58 13.36 21.40
N THR A 193 -24.51 12.67 21.82
CA THR A 193 -24.15 11.36 21.28
C THR A 193 -25.26 10.32 21.51
N ASP A 194 -25.87 10.34 22.70
CA ASP A 194 -26.95 9.40 23.04
C ASP A 194 -28.16 9.55 22.11
N VAL A 195 -28.62 10.78 21.88
CA VAL A 195 -29.78 11.07 21.03
C VAL A 195 -29.48 10.75 19.56
N ILE A 196 -28.25 10.99 19.09
CA ILE A 196 -27.80 10.65 17.73
C ILE A 196 -27.78 9.12 17.54
N LEU A 197 -27.32 8.37 18.54
CA LEU A 197 -27.31 6.90 18.51
C LEU A 197 -28.73 6.33 18.56
N LYS A 198 -29.58 6.85 19.45
CA LYS A 198 -30.98 6.39 19.61
C LYS A 198 -31.77 6.56 18.32
N LEU A 199 -31.49 7.61 17.53
CA LEU A 199 -32.08 7.79 16.21
C LEU A 199 -31.69 6.67 15.24
N VAL A 200 -30.40 6.39 15.07
CA VAL A 200 -29.96 5.35 14.12
C VAL A 200 -30.39 3.96 14.57
N GLU A 201 -30.38 3.68 15.87
CA GLU A 201 -30.91 2.42 16.42
C GLU A 201 -32.38 2.22 16.06
N LYS A 202 -33.21 3.26 16.16
CA LYS A 202 -34.62 3.21 15.71
C LYS A 202 -34.73 2.98 14.20
N ILE A 203 -33.89 3.62 13.39
CA ILE A 203 -33.87 3.43 11.93
C ILE A 203 -33.49 1.98 11.56
N LEU A 204 -32.58 1.37 12.33
CA LEU A 204 -32.07 0.03 12.07
C LEU A 204 -32.88 -1.09 12.77
N ALA A 205 -33.90 -0.77 13.57
CA ALA A 205 -34.56 -1.73 14.46
C ALA A 205 -35.31 -2.87 13.74
N LYS A 206 -35.78 -2.66 12.50
CA LYS A 206 -36.62 -3.63 11.76
C LYS A 206 -35.80 -4.45 10.74
N PRO A 207 -35.78 -5.79 10.82
CA PRO A 207 -34.97 -6.64 9.93
C PRO A 207 -35.27 -6.49 8.43
N ASP A 208 -36.54 -6.36 8.05
CA ASP A 208 -36.95 -6.23 6.64
C ASP A 208 -36.36 -4.97 5.97
N ASP A 209 -36.22 -3.91 6.76
CA ASP A 209 -35.63 -2.64 6.32
C ASP A 209 -34.09 -2.73 6.21
N GLN A 210 -33.45 -3.58 7.01
CA GLN A 210 -32.00 -3.80 6.94
C GLN A 210 -31.59 -4.42 5.59
N ALA A 211 -32.36 -5.37 5.08
CA ALA A 211 -32.13 -5.96 3.77
C ALA A 211 -32.28 -4.93 2.63
N ARG A 212 -33.20 -3.96 2.79
CA ARG A 212 -33.43 -2.88 1.82
C ARG A 212 -32.23 -1.94 1.70
N PHE A 213 -31.56 -1.59 2.80
CA PHE A 213 -30.35 -0.74 2.76
C PHE A 213 -29.21 -1.39 1.98
N VAL A 214 -29.05 -2.71 2.11
CA VAL A 214 -27.99 -3.45 1.39
C VAL A 214 -28.32 -3.59 -0.09
N LYS A 215 -29.60 -3.79 -0.45
CA LYS A 215 -30.05 -3.84 -1.85
C LYS A 215 -30.00 -2.49 -2.56
N THR A 216 -30.25 -1.41 -1.82
CA THR A 216 -30.33 -0.03 -2.32
C THR A 216 -29.40 0.89 -1.52
N PRO A 217 -28.08 0.70 -1.63
CA PRO A 217 -27.07 1.45 -0.85
C PRO A 217 -26.85 2.88 -1.37
N VAL A 218 -27.53 3.23 -2.46
CA VAL A 218 -27.46 4.52 -3.12
C VAL A 218 -28.87 5.08 -3.19
N TRP A 219 -29.00 6.33 -2.76
CA TRP A 219 -30.19 7.12 -2.94
C TRP A 219 -29.85 8.29 -3.88
N GLN A 220 -30.40 8.29 -5.09
CA GLN A 220 -30.13 9.30 -6.14
C GLN A 220 -28.64 9.66 -6.29
N GLU A 221 -27.81 8.65 -6.54
CA GLU A 221 -26.34 8.75 -6.68
C GLU A 221 -25.53 9.05 -5.40
N MET A 222 -26.19 9.35 -4.27
CA MET A 222 -25.54 9.51 -2.97
C MET A 222 -25.51 8.18 -2.22
N ARG A 223 -24.33 7.77 -1.73
CA ARG A 223 -24.21 6.60 -0.86
C ARG A 223 -24.87 6.88 0.48
N LEU A 224 -25.63 5.91 1.01
CA LEU A 224 -26.24 6.05 2.34
C LEU A 224 -25.18 6.34 3.42
N ILE A 225 -24.05 5.64 3.37
CA ILE A 225 -22.88 5.90 4.21
C ILE A 225 -21.73 6.36 3.29
N PRO A 226 -21.36 7.66 3.29
CA PRO A 226 -20.25 8.15 2.50
C PRO A 226 -18.89 7.77 3.15
N PRO A 227 -17.78 7.74 2.38
CA PRO A 227 -16.47 7.30 2.88
C PRO A 227 -16.01 8.01 4.15
N GLN A 228 -16.19 9.34 4.23
CA GLN A 228 -15.82 10.12 5.43
C GLN A 228 -16.61 9.70 6.67
N SER A 229 -17.92 9.49 6.54
CA SER A 229 -18.77 9.01 7.64
C SER A 229 -18.44 7.57 8.02
N PHE A 230 -18.03 6.75 7.05
CA PHE A 230 -17.57 5.38 7.34
C PHE A 230 -16.26 5.37 8.13
N GLU A 231 -15.31 6.27 7.81
CA GLU A 231 -14.10 6.45 8.62
C GLU A 231 -14.44 6.86 10.07
N ILE A 232 -15.35 7.82 10.25
CA ILE A 232 -15.81 8.26 11.59
C ILE A 232 -16.43 7.08 12.34
N LEU A 233 -17.31 6.31 11.70
CA LEU A 233 -17.93 5.13 12.28
C LEU A 233 -16.87 4.11 12.73
N LEU A 234 -15.86 3.87 11.90
CA LEU A 234 -14.78 2.93 12.18
C LEU A 234 -14.00 3.37 13.43
N ARG A 235 -13.64 4.65 13.55
CA ARG A 235 -12.94 5.21 14.72
C ARG A 235 -13.79 5.16 16.00
N LEU A 236 -15.10 5.41 15.90
CA LEU A 236 -16.03 5.35 17.04
C LEU A 236 -16.33 3.92 17.49
N THR A 237 -16.25 2.95 16.58
CA THR A 237 -16.45 1.52 16.88
C THR A 237 -15.23 0.93 17.56
N PHE A 238 -14.03 1.33 17.13
CA PHE A 238 -12.75 0.84 17.66
C PHE A 238 -11.92 2.01 18.20
N PRO A 239 -12.34 2.67 19.28
CA PRO A 239 -11.58 3.76 19.90
C PRO A 239 -10.36 3.22 20.65
N ALA A 240 -9.37 4.08 20.91
CA ALA A 240 -8.19 3.69 21.70
C ALA A 240 -8.52 3.44 23.19
N SER A 241 -9.55 4.12 23.70
CA SER A 241 -10.12 3.91 25.04
C SER A 241 -11.59 3.56 24.90
N LEU A 242 -12.06 2.58 25.68
CA LEU A 242 -13.48 2.23 25.71
C LEU A 242 -14.30 3.35 26.34
N GLU A 243 -15.40 3.71 25.70
CA GLU A 243 -16.40 4.65 26.20
C GLU A 243 -17.74 3.92 26.40
N PRO A 244 -18.65 4.44 27.25
CA PRO A 244 -19.98 3.84 27.45
C PRO A 244 -20.79 3.66 26.15
N THR A 245 -20.54 4.51 25.15
CA THR A 245 -21.20 4.50 23.84
C THR A 245 -20.59 3.49 22.87
N THR A 246 -19.38 2.97 23.13
CA THR A 246 -18.66 2.06 22.22
C THR A 246 -19.45 0.79 21.94
N SER A 247 -20.09 0.19 22.95
CA SER A 247 -20.89 -1.03 22.78
C SER A 247 -22.05 -0.85 21.80
N ARG A 248 -22.66 0.34 21.77
CA ARG A 248 -23.75 0.70 20.86
C ARG A 248 -23.24 0.85 19.43
N PHE A 249 -22.08 1.49 19.24
CA PHE A 249 -21.42 1.53 17.93
C PHE A 249 -21.04 0.14 17.42
N VAL A 250 -20.48 -0.71 18.28
CA VAL A 250 -20.15 -2.12 17.95
C VAL A 250 -21.40 -2.90 17.52
N ALA A 251 -22.56 -2.66 18.14
CA ALA A 251 -23.81 -3.33 17.78
C ALA A 251 -24.31 -2.95 16.38
N ILE A 252 -24.24 -1.67 15.99
CA ILE A 252 -24.74 -1.21 14.67
C ILE A 252 -23.71 -1.35 13.54
N TYR A 253 -22.42 -1.44 13.88
CA TYR A 253 -21.31 -1.43 12.93
C TYR A 253 -21.39 -2.52 11.84
N PRO A 254 -21.69 -3.80 12.12
CA PRO A 254 -21.68 -4.85 11.10
C PRO A 254 -22.66 -4.56 9.94
N LEU A 255 -23.84 -4.01 10.25
CA LEU A 255 -24.82 -3.65 9.24
C LEU A 255 -24.37 -2.42 8.45
N LEU A 256 -23.94 -1.36 9.14
CA LEU A 256 -23.50 -0.13 8.50
C LEU A 256 -22.24 -0.34 7.63
N LYS A 257 -21.32 -1.21 8.05
CA LYS A 257 -20.18 -1.67 7.24
C LYS A 257 -20.67 -2.31 5.95
N LYS A 258 -21.63 -3.24 6.00
CA LYS A 258 -22.18 -3.87 4.79
C LYS A 258 -22.78 -2.83 3.84
N VAL A 259 -23.51 -1.85 4.36
CA VAL A 259 -24.10 -0.76 3.57
C VAL A 259 -23.03 0.14 2.95
N ALA A 260 -21.98 0.49 3.71
CA ALA A 260 -20.87 1.32 3.23
C ALA A 260 -20.05 0.63 2.12
N LEU A 261 -19.83 -0.68 2.25
CA LEU A 261 -19.02 -1.49 1.33
C LEU A 261 -19.81 -2.01 0.11
N VAL A 262 -21.07 -1.62 -0.11
CA VAL A 262 -21.75 -2.06 -1.33
C VAL A 262 -21.09 -1.43 -2.57
N ARG A 263 -20.91 -2.24 -3.61
CA ARG A 263 -20.35 -1.79 -4.89
C ARG A 263 -21.35 -0.87 -5.57
N THR A 264 -20.88 0.30 -5.99
CA THR A 264 -21.64 1.24 -6.82
C THR A 264 -20.89 1.43 -8.13
N SER A 265 -21.53 2.03 -9.14
CA SER A 265 -20.90 2.33 -10.43
C SER A 265 -19.70 3.29 -10.33
N ARG A 266 -19.54 4.02 -9.22
CA ARG A 266 -18.45 4.98 -9.01
C ARG A 266 -17.26 4.34 -8.27
N SER A 267 -16.13 4.22 -8.95
CA SER A 267 -14.86 3.69 -8.41
C SER A 267 -14.29 4.57 -7.27
N GLN A 268 -14.45 5.90 -7.40
CA GLN A 268 -13.89 6.90 -6.49
C GLN A 268 -14.21 6.65 -5.01
N ALA A 269 -15.43 6.24 -4.68
CA ALA A 269 -15.79 6.01 -3.28
C ALA A 269 -15.03 4.83 -2.67
N ILE A 270 -14.73 3.78 -3.45
CA ILE A 270 -13.92 2.65 -2.99
C ILE A 270 -12.45 3.07 -2.88
N GLU A 271 -11.97 3.95 -3.76
CA GLU A 271 -10.64 4.55 -3.66
C GLU A 271 -10.49 5.38 -2.37
N GLU A 272 -11.47 6.23 -2.04
CA GLU A 272 -11.48 6.98 -0.78
C GLU A 272 -11.53 6.06 0.44
N ILE A 273 -12.33 4.98 0.39
CA ILE A 273 -12.37 3.96 1.44
C ILE A 273 -11.01 3.28 1.62
N PHE A 274 -10.38 2.91 0.50
CA PHE A 274 -9.04 2.34 0.51
C PHE A 274 -8.02 3.31 1.14
N THR A 275 -8.07 4.59 0.80
CA THR A 275 -7.13 5.61 1.28
C THR A 275 -7.13 5.74 2.79
N PHE A 276 -8.30 5.94 3.41
CA PHE A 276 -8.33 6.05 4.87
C PHE A 276 -8.03 4.70 5.53
N SER A 277 -8.46 3.58 4.94
CA SER A 277 -8.22 2.25 5.51
C SER A 277 -6.73 1.89 5.50
N LEU A 278 -6.00 2.25 4.43
CA LEU A 278 -4.55 2.12 4.37
C LEU A 278 -3.88 2.97 5.45
N ARG A 279 -4.28 4.24 5.62
CA ARG A 279 -3.74 5.11 6.67
C ARG A 279 -3.97 4.52 8.07
N LEU A 280 -5.21 4.14 8.39
CA LEU A 280 -5.59 3.56 9.69
C LEU A 280 -4.93 2.22 9.96
N SER A 281 -4.64 1.43 8.93
CA SER A 281 -3.98 0.13 9.08
C SER A 281 -2.56 0.21 9.66
N GLY A 282 -1.93 1.38 9.56
CA GLY A 282 -0.62 1.69 10.12
C GLY A 282 -0.65 2.47 11.43
N GLU A 283 -1.83 2.80 11.96
CA GLU A 283 -1.98 3.57 13.20
C GLU A 283 -1.42 2.77 14.39
N GLU A 284 -0.57 3.42 15.19
CA GLU A 284 0.05 2.81 16.36
C GLU A 284 -0.84 2.98 17.60
N GLY A 285 -0.82 2.01 18.52
CA GLY A 285 -1.56 2.06 19.78
C GLY A 285 -2.97 1.48 19.75
N ASN A 286 -3.57 1.24 18.57
CA ASN A 286 -4.89 0.62 18.45
C ASN A 286 -4.89 -0.56 17.45
N THR A 287 -4.58 -1.74 17.96
CA THR A 287 -4.41 -2.95 17.13
C THR A 287 -5.71 -3.41 16.47
N VAL A 288 -6.84 -3.30 17.18
CA VAL A 288 -8.15 -3.74 16.69
C VAL A 288 -8.61 -2.86 15.51
N LEU A 289 -8.49 -1.53 15.65
CA LEU A 289 -8.76 -0.60 14.55
C LEU A 289 -7.87 -0.87 13.35
N ALA A 290 -6.57 -1.06 13.58
CA ALA A 290 -5.61 -1.32 12.51
C ALA A 290 -5.88 -2.65 11.78
N GLU A 291 -6.31 -3.70 12.50
CA GLU A 291 -6.71 -4.99 11.91
C GLU A 291 -7.97 -4.87 11.05
N GLU A 292 -9.00 -4.20 11.55
CA GLU A 292 -10.23 -3.99 10.80
C GLU A 292 -9.99 -3.13 9.56
N ALA A 293 -9.20 -2.05 9.69
CA ALA A 293 -8.79 -1.21 8.57
C ALA A 293 -7.98 -1.99 7.52
N ARG A 294 -7.08 -2.90 7.93
CA ARG A 294 -6.39 -3.81 6.98
C ARG A 294 -7.36 -4.67 6.21
N SER A 295 -8.36 -5.23 6.89
CA SER A 295 -9.39 -6.06 6.25
C SER A 295 -10.15 -5.28 5.17
N ILE A 296 -10.54 -4.03 5.47
CA ILE A 296 -11.23 -3.14 4.52
C ILE A 296 -10.32 -2.73 3.35
N ALA A 297 -9.04 -2.42 3.62
CA ALA A 297 -8.08 -2.08 2.58
C ALA A 297 -7.83 -3.26 1.63
N LEU A 298 -7.68 -4.48 2.16
CA LEU A 298 -7.57 -5.70 1.36
C LEU A 298 -8.83 -5.94 0.54
N TRP A 299 -10.02 -5.81 1.14
CA TRP A 299 -11.28 -5.91 0.41
C TRP A 299 -11.33 -4.95 -0.77
N SER A 300 -10.94 -3.68 -0.56
CA SER A 300 -10.96 -2.63 -1.59
C SER A 300 -10.11 -3.00 -2.81
N LEU A 301 -8.89 -3.54 -2.59
CA LEU A 301 -7.99 -4.02 -3.66
C LEU A 301 -8.54 -5.22 -4.43
N THR A 302 -9.39 -6.05 -3.82
CA THR A 302 -10.01 -7.20 -4.49
C THR A 302 -11.21 -6.78 -5.35
N VAL A 303 -11.95 -5.76 -4.92
CA VAL A 303 -13.18 -5.34 -5.61
C VAL A 303 -12.93 -4.28 -6.67
N ASN A 304 -11.95 -3.39 -6.51
CA ASN A 304 -11.68 -2.30 -7.44
C ASN A 304 -10.22 -2.30 -7.89
N LYS A 305 -9.99 -2.47 -9.20
CA LYS A 305 -8.66 -2.46 -9.80
C LYS A 305 -7.99 -1.08 -9.72
N ASP A 306 -8.78 0.00 -9.74
CA ASP A 306 -8.24 1.37 -9.67
C ASP A 306 -7.62 1.67 -8.30
N CYS A 307 -7.99 0.93 -7.24
CA CYS A 307 -7.32 1.03 -5.94
C CYS A 307 -5.84 0.68 -6.01
N TRP A 308 -5.41 -0.18 -6.95
CA TRP A 308 -3.98 -0.48 -7.14
C TRP A 308 -3.22 0.73 -7.68
N LYS A 309 -3.77 1.41 -8.70
CA LYS A 309 -3.21 2.66 -9.22
C LYS A 309 -3.24 3.77 -8.17
N HIS A 310 -4.32 3.84 -7.40
CA HIS A 310 -4.43 4.82 -6.31
C HIS A 310 -3.38 4.55 -5.22
N TRP A 311 -3.11 3.28 -4.90
CA TRP A 311 -2.07 2.90 -3.94
C TRP A 311 -0.68 3.32 -4.40
N GLU A 312 -0.38 3.22 -5.70
CA GLU A 312 0.89 3.70 -6.28
C GLU A 312 1.14 5.19 -6.02
N ASN A 313 0.09 6.01 -5.86
CA ASN A 313 0.24 7.43 -5.57
C ASN A 313 0.33 7.75 -4.06
N LEU A 314 -0.01 6.80 -3.19
CA LEU A 314 -0.16 7.02 -1.74
C LEU A 314 0.85 6.27 -0.88
N TYR A 315 1.57 5.31 -1.47
CA TYR A 315 2.35 4.36 -0.69
C TYR A 315 3.48 5.02 0.10
N ASP A 316 4.08 6.10 -0.42
CA ASP A 316 5.13 6.87 0.24
C ASP A 316 4.66 7.52 1.54
N GLN A 317 3.45 8.09 1.53
CA GLN A 317 2.85 8.74 2.72
C GLN A 317 2.46 7.73 3.81
N ASN A 318 2.30 6.45 3.45
CA ASN A 318 1.82 5.39 4.34
C ASN A 318 2.76 4.18 4.33
N LEU A 319 4.07 4.40 4.23
CA LEU A 319 5.06 3.36 3.94
C LEU A 319 5.01 2.16 4.91
N LYS A 320 4.87 2.40 6.22
CA LYS A 320 4.75 1.34 7.23
C LYS A 320 3.50 0.48 7.01
N ALA A 321 2.36 1.12 6.74
CA ALA A 321 1.10 0.46 6.44
C ALA A 321 1.18 -0.33 5.11
N THR A 322 1.75 0.30 4.08
CA THR A 322 2.02 -0.33 2.77
C THR A 322 2.84 -1.59 2.93
N ILE A 323 3.95 -1.53 3.67
CA ILE A 323 4.83 -2.68 3.91
C ILE A 323 4.07 -3.81 4.62
N ALA A 324 3.24 -3.50 5.62
CA ALA A 324 2.45 -4.48 6.34
C ALA A 324 1.39 -5.13 5.44
N LEU A 325 0.67 -4.34 4.67
CA LEU A 325 -0.39 -4.81 3.77
C LEU A 325 0.18 -5.65 2.63
N LEU A 326 1.31 -5.23 2.04
CA LEU A 326 2.02 -5.99 1.01
C LEU A 326 2.52 -7.34 1.55
N LYS A 327 3.04 -7.43 2.78
CA LYS A 327 3.42 -8.71 3.40
C LYS A 327 2.25 -9.68 3.48
N ILE A 328 1.06 -9.20 3.85
CA ILE A 328 -0.15 -10.03 3.95
C ILE A 328 -0.58 -10.50 2.56
N LEU A 329 -0.65 -9.60 1.58
CA LEU A 329 -0.98 -9.96 0.20
C LEU A 329 -0.05 -11.04 -0.34
N VAL A 330 1.26 -10.86 -0.15
CA VAL A 330 2.29 -11.82 -0.59
C VAL A 330 2.21 -13.15 0.15
N GLY A 331 1.88 -13.13 1.44
CA GLY A 331 1.62 -14.35 2.22
C GLY A 331 0.39 -15.11 1.71
N ASN A 332 -0.66 -14.39 1.31
CA ASN A 332 -1.91 -14.97 0.83
C ASN A 332 -1.80 -15.56 -0.58
N ILE A 333 -0.76 -15.24 -1.35
CA ILE A 333 -0.55 -15.77 -2.70
C ILE A 333 -0.55 -17.30 -2.74
N LYS A 334 -0.09 -17.96 -1.66
CA LYS A 334 -0.05 -19.42 -1.60
C LYS A 334 -1.43 -20.09 -1.49
N TYR A 335 -2.50 -19.34 -1.17
CA TYR A 335 -3.81 -19.90 -0.82
C TYR A 335 -4.91 -19.66 -1.88
N GLY A 336 -4.54 -19.47 -3.15
CA GLY A 336 -5.51 -19.52 -4.26
C GLY A 336 -6.21 -18.20 -4.61
N VAL A 337 -5.51 -17.07 -4.46
CA VAL A 337 -6.00 -15.77 -4.97
C VAL A 337 -6.12 -15.82 -6.52
N SER A 338 -7.05 -15.04 -7.10
CA SER A 338 -7.25 -14.98 -8.56
C SER A 338 -6.00 -14.49 -9.31
N GLU A 339 -5.80 -14.96 -10.54
CA GLU A 339 -4.66 -14.61 -11.39
C GLU A 339 -4.54 -13.11 -11.66
N ALA A 340 -5.68 -12.43 -11.82
CA ALA A 340 -5.72 -10.98 -11.99
C ALA A 340 -5.09 -10.23 -10.82
N ILE A 341 -5.26 -10.74 -9.59
CA ILE A 341 -4.67 -10.12 -8.39
C ILE A 341 -3.16 -10.42 -8.31
N TYR A 342 -2.68 -11.58 -8.76
CA TYR A 342 -1.23 -11.83 -8.86
C TYR A 342 -0.54 -10.83 -9.76
N GLN A 343 -1.14 -10.55 -10.93
CA GLN A 343 -0.59 -9.56 -11.85
C GLN A 343 -0.56 -8.17 -11.21
N GLN A 344 -1.58 -7.79 -10.43
CA GLN A 344 -1.58 -6.50 -9.73
C GLN A 344 -0.52 -6.44 -8.62
N ILE A 345 -0.41 -7.47 -7.78
CA ILE A 345 0.65 -7.55 -6.75
C ILE A 345 2.03 -7.49 -7.41
N PHE A 346 2.20 -8.17 -8.54
CA PHE A 346 3.43 -8.17 -9.33
C PHE A 346 3.77 -6.78 -9.84
N THR A 347 2.86 -6.14 -10.59
CA THR A 347 3.07 -4.79 -11.14
C THR A 347 3.36 -3.78 -10.05
N PHE A 348 2.61 -3.82 -8.95
CA PHE A 348 2.84 -2.95 -7.79
C PHE A 348 4.21 -3.19 -7.15
N SER A 349 4.58 -4.47 -6.93
CA SER A 349 5.90 -4.82 -6.38
C SER A 349 7.05 -4.40 -7.30
N LEU A 350 6.88 -4.51 -8.62
CA LEU A 350 7.86 -4.04 -9.60
C LEU A 350 8.05 -2.54 -9.53
N ARG A 351 6.98 -1.74 -9.47
CA ARG A 351 7.10 -0.28 -9.34
C ARG A 351 7.77 0.13 -8.04
N LEU A 352 7.38 -0.49 -6.92
CA LEU A 352 8.04 -0.28 -5.62
C LEU A 352 9.55 -0.60 -5.66
N ALA A 353 9.98 -1.53 -6.51
CA ALA A 353 11.39 -1.88 -6.66
C ALA A 353 12.13 -1.01 -7.69
N GLY A 354 11.42 -0.45 -8.68
CA GLY A 354 12.00 0.19 -9.86
C GLY A 354 11.92 1.72 -9.89
N GLU A 355 11.08 2.41 -9.11
CA GLU A 355 10.98 3.87 -9.19
C GLU A 355 12.12 4.61 -8.46
N GLU A 356 12.49 5.79 -8.97
CA GLU A 356 13.57 6.71 -8.54
C GLU A 356 13.32 7.31 -7.16
N ASN A 357 12.97 6.46 -6.20
CA ASN A 357 12.60 6.87 -4.87
C ASN A 357 13.77 6.59 -3.93
N HIS A 358 14.45 7.66 -3.51
CA HIS A 358 15.56 7.62 -2.55
C HIS A 358 15.10 7.21 -1.13
N VAL A 359 13.78 7.07 -0.91
CA VAL A 359 13.13 7.01 0.41
C VAL A 359 12.62 5.60 0.79
N LEU A 360 12.62 4.62 -0.11
CA LEU A 360 12.11 3.27 0.21
C LEU A 360 13.10 2.47 1.11
N PRO A 361 12.67 1.94 2.28
CA PRO A 361 13.53 1.13 3.14
C PRO A 361 13.91 -0.18 2.46
N GLN A 362 15.13 -0.69 2.72
CA GLN A 362 15.58 -2.02 2.24
C GLN A 362 14.57 -3.14 2.52
N GLN A 363 13.75 -3.00 3.58
CA GLN A 363 12.68 -3.94 3.91
C GLN A 363 11.61 -4.03 2.81
N ALA A 364 11.20 -2.91 2.23
CA ALA A 364 10.22 -2.89 1.14
C ALA A 364 10.79 -3.51 -0.14
N THR A 365 12.02 -3.17 -0.50
CA THR A 365 12.75 -3.82 -1.61
C THR A 365 12.86 -5.33 -1.39
N ALA A 366 13.18 -5.77 -0.17
CA ALA A 366 13.28 -7.19 0.16
C ALA A 366 11.93 -7.93 0.09
N ILE A 367 10.82 -7.23 0.35
CA ILE A 367 9.46 -7.75 0.20
C ILE A 367 9.07 -7.81 -1.27
N ALA A 368 9.36 -6.77 -2.05
CA ALA A 368 9.15 -6.77 -3.50
C ALA A 368 9.95 -7.89 -4.18
N ILE A 369 11.23 -8.07 -3.83
CA ILE A 369 12.03 -9.19 -4.36
C ILE A 369 11.45 -10.55 -3.93
N ARG A 370 10.92 -10.64 -2.69
CA ARG A 370 10.26 -11.87 -2.22
C ARG A 370 8.96 -12.13 -2.98
N SER A 371 8.14 -11.11 -3.24
CA SER A 371 6.89 -11.24 -3.99
C SER A 371 7.18 -11.65 -5.42
N LEU A 372 8.19 -11.05 -6.07
CA LEU A 372 8.66 -11.46 -7.39
C LEU A 372 9.03 -12.95 -7.43
N THR A 373 9.77 -13.43 -6.42
CA THR A 373 10.15 -14.86 -6.36
C THR A 373 8.92 -15.76 -6.26
N ILE A 374 7.97 -15.43 -5.36
CA ILE A 374 6.76 -16.23 -5.13
C ILE A 374 5.86 -16.23 -6.36
N ILE A 375 5.62 -15.06 -6.97
CA ILE A 375 4.76 -14.93 -8.15
C ILE A 375 5.38 -15.65 -9.34
N PHE A 376 6.69 -15.52 -9.53
CA PHE A 376 7.41 -16.24 -10.57
C PHE A 376 7.26 -17.77 -10.42
N ASP A 377 7.44 -18.29 -9.21
CA ASP A 377 7.26 -19.73 -8.92
C ASP A 377 5.81 -20.18 -9.19
N CYS A 378 4.83 -19.34 -8.86
CA CYS A 378 3.42 -19.61 -9.17
C CYS A 378 3.14 -19.64 -10.69
N TRP A 379 3.71 -18.73 -11.48
CA TRP A 379 3.54 -18.75 -12.94
C TRP A 379 4.22 -19.96 -13.57
N LYS A 380 5.41 -20.33 -13.10
CA LYS A 380 6.14 -21.51 -13.56
C LYS A 380 5.33 -22.79 -13.34
N GLN A 381 4.73 -22.96 -12.16
CA GLN A 381 3.88 -24.12 -11.87
C GLN A 381 2.65 -24.22 -12.79
N ARG A 382 2.16 -23.09 -13.31
CA ARG A 382 0.97 -23.04 -14.18
C ARG A 382 1.30 -23.03 -15.67
N GLY A 383 2.59 -22.94 -16.05
CA GLY A 383 3.01 -22.80 -17.45
C GLY A 383 2.57 -21.49 -18.11
N ASN A 384 2.27 -20.43 -17.35
CA ASN A 384 1.65 -19.20 -17.86
C ASN A 384 2.57 -17.95 -17.75
N ILE A 385 3.87 -18.13 -18.00
CA ILE A 385 4.82 -17.01 -17.95
C ILE A 385 4.77 -16.25 -19.29
N SER A 386 4.22 -15.03 -19.28
CA SER A 386 4.24 -14.17 -20.48
C SER A 386 5.63 -13.55 -20.70
N GLU A 387 6.02 -13.35 -21.97
CA GLU A 387 7.28 -12.67 -22.32
C GLU A 387 7.33 -11.23 -21.77
N MET A 388 6.18 -10.53 -21.72
CA MET A 388 6.08 -9.20 -21.11
C MET A 388 6.43 -9.21 -19.62
N ASN A 389 5.97 -10.22 -18.87
CA ASN A 389 6.30 -10.37 -17.46
C ASN A 389 7.79 -10.67 -17.26
N LEU A 390 8.40 -11.49 -18.13
CA LEU A 390 9.84 -11.75 -18.13
C LEU A 390 10.65 -10.48 -18.40
N LYS A 391 10.28 -9.69 -19.42
CA LYS A 391 10.90 -8.39 -19.74
C LYS A 391 10.85 -7.45 -18.55
N ALA A 392 9.69 -7.33 -17.90
CA ALA A 392 9.51 -6.45 -16.74
C ALA A 392 10.36 -6.87 -15.54
N CYS A 393 10.44 -8.18 -15.24
CA CYS A 393 11.34 -8.73 -14.22
C CYS A 393 12.80 -8.36 -14.46
N VAL A 394 13.28 -8.60 -15.68
CA VAL A 394 14.69 -8.35 -16.05
C VAL A 394 15.02 -6.86 -15.95
N ALA A 395 14.17 -5.98 -16.48
CA ALA A 395 14.37 -4.54 -16.45
C ALA A 395 14.48 -3.98 -15.02
N VAL A 396 13.62 -4.44 -14.11
CA VAL A 396 13.66 -3.99 -12.70
C VAL A 396 14.87 -4.56 -11.97
N LEU A 397 15.20 -5.83 -12.16
CA LEU A 397 16.42 -6.40 -11.58
C LEU A 397 17.66 -5.64 -12.07
N LYS A 398 17.70 -5.27 -13.35
CA LYS A 398 18.79 -4.44 -13.91
C LYS A 398 18.88 -3.10 -13.19
N LYS A 399 17.76 -2.38 -13.09
CA LYS A 399 17.70 -1.07 -12.42
C LYS A 399 18.08 -1.16 -10.94
N LEU A 400 17.66 -2.22 -10.24
CA LEU A 400 18.07 -2.51 -8.87
C LEU A 400 19.58 -2.73 -8.76
N VAL A 401 20.15 -3.53 -9.66
CA VAL A 401 21.59 -3.82 -9.71
C VAL A 401 22.39 -2.55 -10.03
N GLU A 402 21.93 -1.72 -10.98
CA GLU A 402 22.55 -0.43 -11.32
C GLU A 402 22.57 0.52 -10.13
N ARG A 403 21.41 0.74 -9.49
CA ARG A 403 21.32 1.56 -8.26
C ARG A 403 22.28 1.08 -7.17
N TRP A 404 22.46 -0.23 -7.05
CA TRP A 404 23.34 -0.83 -6.03
C TRP A 404 24.82 -0.73 -6.38
N LYS A 405 25.16 -0.66 -7.68
CA LYS A 405 26.51 -0.35 -8.15
C LYS A 405 26.87 1.12 -7.89
N ASP A 406 25.92 2.04 -8.08
CA ASP A 406 26.16 3.49 -7.89
C ASP A 406 26.39 3.83 -6.40
N HIS A 407 25.65 3.22 -5.49
CA HIS A 407 25.87 3.38 -4.04
C HIS A 407 27.18 2.75 -3.52
N SER A 408 27.91 1.98 -4.35
CA SER A 408 29.27 1.52 -4.04
C SER A 408 30.34 2.59 -4.35
N LEU A 409 30.00 3.63 -5.11
CA LEU A 409 30.94 4.64 -5.61
C LEU A 409 30.84 5.98 -4.87
N ASP A 410 29.73 6.26 -4.17
CA ASP A 410 29.53 7.56 -3.50
C ASP A 410 29.82 7.46 -2.00
N LEU A 411 31.06 7.80 -1.64
CA LEU A 411 31.60 7.74 -0.28
C LEU A 411 31.41 9.08 0.46
N SER A 412 30.23 9.71 0.38
CA SER A 412 29.86 10.78 1.32
C SER A 412 28.35 11.02 1.30
N LEU A 413 27.66 10.77 2.41
CA LEU A 413 26.60 11.62 2.96
C LEU A 413 26.07 11.02 4.27
N SER A 414 26.40 11.71 5.36
CA SER A 414 25.99 11.42 6.73
C SER A 414 24.52 11.74 6.95
N LEU A 415 23.63 10.76 6.73
CA LEU A 415 22.36 10.61 7.46
C LEU A 415 21.68 9.23 7.23
N ILE A 416 22.29 8.33 6.43
CA ILE A 416 21.72 7.03 6.04
C ILE A 416 22.24 5.86 6.93
N ASP A 417 23.02 6.16 7.97
CA ASP A 417 23.71 5.13 8.77
C ASP A 417 22.80 4.27 9.68
N THR A 418 21.50 4.57 9.81
CA THR A 418 20.59 3.76 10.62
C THR A 418 19.75 2.75 9.82
N LEU A 419 19.72 2.83 8.49
CA LEU A 419 18.86 1.97 7.64
C LEU A 419 19.52 1.47 6.33
N ALA A 420 20.67 2.01 5.93
CA ALA A 420 21.50 1.39 4.91
C ALA A 420 22.38 0.31 5.55
N GLY A 421 22.07 -0.96 5.29
CA GLY A 421 23.08 -1.99 5.44
C GLY A 421 24.20 -1.73 4.43
N SER A 422 25.37 -1.32 4.90
CA SER A 422 26.57 -1.14 4.07
C SER A 422 26.87 -2.39 3.23
N PRO A 423 27.62 -2.25 2.10
CA PRO A 423 28.11 -3.40 1.35
C PRO A 423 28.74 -4.44 2.27
N GLY A 424 28.26 -5.69 2.20
CA GLY A 424 28.70 -6.78 3.07
C GLY A 424 27.89 -7.00 4.36
N SER A 425 26.93 -6.14 4.69
CA SER A 425 25.98 -6.35 5.78
C SER A 425 25.14 -7.63 5.62
N LYS A 426 24.56 -8.12 6.71
CA LYS A 426 23.69 -9.31 6.68
C LYS A 426 22.48 -9.12 5.75
N ALA A 427 21.90 -7.93 5.74
CA ALA A 427 20.77 -7.58 4.87
C ALA A 427 21.19 -7.57 3.39
N TRP A 428 22.32 -6.93 3.06
CA TRP A 428 22.90 -6.94 1.71
C TRP A 428 23.08 -8.36 1.19
N LYS A 429 23.78 -9.22 1.96
CA LYS A 429 24.02 -10.62 1.60
C LYS A 429 22.73 -11.37 1.31
N GLN A 430 21.69 -11.19 2.13
CA GLN A 430 20.39 -11.84 1.92
C GLN A 430 19.71 -11.37 0.63
N ILE A 431 19.77 -10.08 0.32
CA ILE A 431 19.13 -9.54 -0.89
C ILE A 431 19.91 -9.97 -2.13
N THR A 432 21.25 -9.88 -2.15
CA THR A 432 22.08 -10.36 -3.27
C THR A 432 21.82 -11.84 -3.56
N ARG A 433 21.66 -12.67 -2.51
CA ARG A 433 21.31 -14.09 -2.66
C ARG A 433 19.93 -14.31 -3.30
N LYS A 434 18.95 -13.46 -2.97
CA LYS A 434 17.62 -13.50 -3.60
C LYS A 434 17.67 -13.06 -5.06
N ILE A 435 18.39 -11.97 -5.35
CA ILE A 435 18.61 -11.49 -6.74
C ILE A 435 19.23 -12.62 -7.56
N PHE A 436 20.30 -13.26 -7.07
CA PHE A 436 20.90 -14.42 -7.73
C PHE A 436 19.89 -15.51 -8.06
N THR A 437 19.05 -15.88 -7.08
CA THR A 437 18.04 -16.94 -7.25
C THR A 437 17.05 -16.60 -8.37
N ILE A 438 16.55 -15.36 -8.41
CA ILE A 438 15.59 -14.93 -9.44
C ILE A 438 16.29 -14.86 -10.81
N SER A 439 17.49 -14.27 -10.88
CA SER A 439 18.26 -14.18 -12.13
C SER A 439 18.61 -15.55 -12.72
N LEU A 440 18.98 -16.51 -11.87
CA LEU A 440 19.23 -17.90 -12.28
C LEU A 440 17.97 -18.55 -12.88
N LYS A 441 16.82 -18.39 -12.20
CA LYS A 441 15.54 -18.92 -12.67
C LYS A 441 15.10 -18.26 -13.98
N LEU A 442 15.21 -16.93 -14.09
CA LEU A 442 14.89 -16.17 -15.30
C LEU A 442 15.74 -16.63 -16.49
N ALA A 443 17.06 -16.76 -16.32
CA ALA A 443 17.96 -17.18 -17.39
C ALA A 443 17.57 -18.55 -17.99
N GLY A 444 16.90 -19.42 -17.23
CA GLY A 444 16.39 -20.71 -17.72
C GLY A 444 15.06 -20.62 -18.47
N GLU A 445 14.16 -19.71 -18.09
CA GLU A 445 12.86 -19.56 -18.74
C GLU A 445 12.92 -18.70 -20.02
N VAL A 446 13.92 -17.80 -20.14
CA VAL A 446 14.02 -16.90 -21.29
C VAL A 446 14.90 -17.43 -22.41
N THR A 447 15.14 -18.75 -22.49
CA THR A 447 16.02 -19.36 -23.51
C THR A 447 15.57 -19.08 -24.95
N ALA A 448 14.28 -18.81 -25.16
CA ALA A 448 13.72 -18.40 -26.46
C ALA A 448 14.02 -16.93 -26.84
N ASN A 449 14.37 -16.06 -25.88
CA ASN A 449 14.75 -14.66 -26.14
C ASN A 449 16.19 -14.41 -25.65
N PRO A 450 17.18 -14.46 -26.55
CA PRO A 450 18.60 -14.45 -26.18
C PRO A 450 19.04 -13.16 -25.47
N VAL A 451 18.42 -12.01 -25.77
CA VAL A 451 18.76 -10.72 -25.17
C VAL A 451 18.44 -10.72 -23.67
N LEU A 452 17.25 -11.18 -23.32
CA LEU A 452 16.81 -11.25 -21.92
C LEU A 452 17.55 -12.34 -21.12
N ALA A 453 17.83 -13.48 -21.75
CA ALA A 453 18.64 -14.53 -21.15
C ALA A 453 20.05 -14.04 -20.85
N GLU A 454 20.65 -13.28 -21.76
CA GLU A 454 21.96 -12.67 -21.56
C GLU A 454 21.97 -11.68 -20.39
N GLU A 455 20.96 -10.83 -20.29
CA GLU A 455 20.83 -9.85 -19.21
C GLU A 455 20.63 -10.53 -17.85
N ALA A 456 19.75 -11.54 -17.77
CA ALA A 456 19.57 -12.37 -16.58
C ALA A 456 20.86 -13.07 -16.14
N THR A 457 21.61 -13.61 -17.11
CA THR A 457 22.91 -14.27 -16.87
C THR A 457 23.92 -13.27 -16.29
N THR A 458 24.00 -12.06 -16.85
CA THR A 458 24.90 -11.00 -16.35
C THR A 458 24.57 -10.61 -14.90
N MET A 459 23.29 -10.51 -14.55
CA MET A 459 22.86 -10.20 -13.18
C MET A 459 23.16 -11.35 -12.20
N ALA A 460 23.03 -12.59 -12.63
CA ALA A 460 23.42 -13.76 -11.85
C ALA A 460 24.93 -13.75 -11.56
N ILE A 461 25.75 -13.47 -12.58
CA ILE A 461 27.21 -13.35 -12.44
C ILE A 461 27.57 -12.22 -11.48
N TRP A 462 26.99 -11.03 -11.64
CA TRP A 462 27.21 -9.92 -10.72
C TRP A 462 26.95 -10.36 -9.26
N SER A 463 25.82 -11.02 -8.99
CA SER A 463 25.47 -11.50 -7.65
C SER A 463 26.47 -12.51 -7.07
N LEU A 464 27.08 -13.35 -7.91
CA LEU A 464 28.13 -14.31 -7.53
C LEU A 464 29.46 -13.62 -7.18
N THR A 465 29.74 -12.48 -7.81
CA THR A 465 30.93 -11.66 -7.52
C THR A 465 30.79 -10.82 -6.25
N GLU A 466 29.58 -10.38 -5.91
CA GLU A 466 29.33 -9.56 -4.72
C GLU A 466 29.16 -10.37 -3.43
N ASN A 467 28.63 -11.60 -3.53
CA ASN A 467 28.35 -12.42 -2.35
C ASN A 467 28.71 -13.88 -2.54
N VAL A 468 29.69 -14.34 -1.74
CA VAL A 468 30.17 -15.72 -1.71
C VAL A 468 29.06 -16.73 -1.37
N ASP A 469 28.07 -16.33 -0.57
CA ASP A 469 26.95 -17.21 -0.20
C ASP A 469 26.06 -17.59 -1.41
N CYS A 470 26.12 -16.81 -2.50
CA CYS A 470 25.42 -17.13 -3.75
C CYS A 470 25.94 -18.44 -4.37
N TRP A 471 27.23 -18.78 -4.22
CA TRP A 471 27.81 -20.03 -4.71
C TRP A 471 27.21 -21.25 -4.02
N LYS A 472 27.08 -21.20 -2.69
CA LYS A 472 26.42 -22.26 -1.90
C LYS A 472 24.94 -22.40 -2.27
N ASN A 473 24.28 -21.28 -2.50
CA ASN A 473 22.89 -21.28 -2.94
C ASN A 473 22.73 -21.86 -4.35
N TRP A 474 23.67 -21.58 -5.26
CA TRP A 474 23.69 -22.17 -6.60
C TRP A 474 23.85 -23.69 -6.52
N ASP A 475 24.70 -24.19 -5.61
CA ASP A 475 24.90 -25.63 -5.43
C ASP A 475 23.60 -26.40 -5.19
N ASN A 476 22.74 -25.84 -4.34
CA ASN A 476 21.43 -26.40 -4.03
C ASN A 476 20.43 -26.31 -5.21
N LEU A 477 20.52 -25.27 -6.04
CA LEU A 477 19.58 -24.99 -7.13
C LEU A 477 20.03 -25.53 -8.50
N TYR A 478 21.22 -26.12 -8.56
CA TYR A 478 21.92 -26.44 -9.80
C TYR A 478 21.17 -27.39 -10.70
N GLN A 479 20.67 -28.51 -10.15
CA GLN A 479 20.00 -29.54 -10.94
C GLN A 479 18.65 -29.07 -11.49
N GLU A 480 17.92 -28.26 -10.72
CA GLU A 480 16.62 -27.70 -11.11
C GLU A 480 16.74 -26.63 -12.20
N ASN A 481 17.92 -26.01 -12.35
CA ASN A 481 18.18 -24.90 -13.26
C ASN A 481 19.41 -25.20 -14.15
N LEU A 482 19.53 -26.43 -14.65
CA LEU A 482 20.72 -26.91 -15.35
C LEU A 482 21.02 -26.09 -16.62
N GLU A 483 20.01 -25.77 -17.43
CA GLU A 483 20.18 -25.04 -18.69
C GLU A 483 20.70 -23.61 -18.44
N ALA A 484 20.06 -22.88 -17.51
CA ALA A 484 20.55 -21.60 -17.02
C ALA A 484 21.98 -21.70 -16.47
N SER A 485 22.26 -22.76 -15.71
CA SER A 485 23.58 -22.98 -15.12
C SER A 485 24.66 -23.21 -16.18
N VAL A 486 24.34 -23.91 -17.28
CA VAL A 486 25.26 -24.07 -18.43
C VAL A 486 25.57 -22.71 -19.05
N ALA A 487 24.57 -21.85 -19.25
CA ALA A 487 24.76 -20.51 -19.80
C ALA A 487 25.64 -19.64 -18.90
N ILE A 488 25.36 -19.61 -17.59
CA ILE A 488 26.16 -18.86 -16.60
C ILE A 488 27.60 -19.39 -16.53
N LEU A 489 27.80 -20.71 -16.47
CA LEU A 489 29.13 -21.32 -16.43
C LEU A 489 29.93 -21.03 -17.70
N LYS A 490 29.28 -21.07 -18.87
CA LYS A 490 29.92 -20.74 -20.14
C LYS A 490 30.35 -19.28 -20.17
N LYS A 491 29.46 -18.36 -19.79
CA LYS A 491 29.76 -16.92 -19.74
C LYS A 491 30.86 -16.59 -18.72
N LEU A 492 30.87 -17.23 -17.56
CA LEU A 492 31.97 -17.13 -16.58
C LEU A 492 33.32 -17.61 -17.14
N VAL A 493 33.33 -18.61 -18.03
CA VAL A 493 34.56 -19.05 -18.71
C VAL A 493 35.02 -18.03 -19.75
N GLU A 494 34.09 -17.42 -20.49
CA GLU A 494 34.38 -16.42 -21.52
C GLU A 494 34.88 -15.10 -20.90
N GLU A 495 34.18 -14.59 -19.89
CA GLU A 495 34.45 -13.32 -19.19
C GLU A 495 35.32 -13.50 -17.94
N TRP A 496 36.05 -14.62 -17.83
CA TRP A 496 36.82 -14.94 -16.63
C TRP A 496 37.81 -13.83 -16.24
N LYS A 497 38.43 -13.18 -17.24
CA LYS A 497 39.40 -12.11 -16.99
C LYS A 497 38.75 -10.94 -16.24
N ASP A 498 37.49 -10.62 -16.57
CA ASP A 498 36.78 -9.46 -16.03
C ASP A 498 36.32 -9.71 -14.59
N HIS A 499 35.91 -10.95 -14.28
CA HIS A 499 35.34 -11.30 -12.97
C HIS A 499 36.36 -11.92 -11.99
N SER A 500 37.47 -12.48 -12.49
CA SER A 500 38.41 -13.26 -11.68
C SER A 500 39.04 -12.46 -10.53
N LEU A 501 39.40 -11.20 -10.76
CA LEU A 501 39.97 -10.35 -9.71
C LEU A 501 39.00 -10.22 -8.53
N LYS A 502 37.73 -9.98 -8.81
CA LYS A 502 36.69 -9.82 -7.79
C LYS A 502 36.36 -11.14 -7.09
N LEU A 503 36.24 -12.24 -7.86
CA LEU A 503 35.98 -13.58 -7.33
C LEU A 503 37.11 -14.10 -6.43
N LEU A 504 38.36 -13.72 -6.74
CA LEU A 504 39.56 -14.16 -6.03
C LEU A 504 40.03 -13.16 -4.97
N SER A 505 39.33 -12.04 -4.79
CA SER A 505 39.67 -11.00 -3.82
C SER A 505 39.67 -11.50 -2.37
N SER A 506 38.93 -12.58 -2.07
CA SER A 506 38.85 -13.16 -0.73
C SER A 506 39.29 -14.64 -0.70
N PRO A 507 40.16 -15.05 0.25
CA PRO A 507 40.55 -16.45 0.41
C PRO A 507 39.37 -17.39 0.70
N SER A 508 38.38 -16.94 1.48
CA SER A 508 37.18 -17.72 1.79
C SER A 508 36.22 -17.83 0.59
N GLY A 509 36.14 -16.77 -0.22
CA GLY A 509 35.44 -16.78 -1.52
C GLY A 509 36.04 -17.79 -2.49
N THR A 510 37.36 -17.77 -2.61
CA THR A 510 38.12 -18.71 -3.45
C THR A 510 37.91 -20.16 -3.04
N LEU A 511 37.91 -20.45 -1.73
CA LEU A 511 37.63 -21.78 -1.19
C LEU A 511 36.21 -22.25 -1.51
N THR A 512 35.22 -21.38 -1.32
CA THR A 512 33.81 -21.72 -1.58
C THR A 512 33.57 -21.99 -3.07
N LEU A 513 34.20 -21.20 -3.94
CA LEU A 513 34.16 -21.41 -5.39
C LEU A 513 34.82 -22.75 -5.80
N ASP A 514 35.99 -23.08 -5.26
CA ASP A 514 36.66 -24.38 -5.51
C ASP A 514 35.78 -25.56 -5.08
N GLN A 515 35.16 -25.47 -3.90
CA GLN A 515 34.23 -26.49 -3.40
C GLN A 515 32.99 -26.63 -4.30
N THR A 516 32.42 -25.51 -4.73
CA THR A 516 31.22 -25.50 -5.59
C THR A 516 31.53 -26.10 -6.96
N MET A 517 32.67 -25.75 -7.58
CA MET A 517 33.08 -26.35 -8.86
C MET A 517 33.29 -27.86 -8.75
N LYS A 518 33.90 -28.33 -7.66
CA LYS A 518 34.05 -29.77 -7.38
C LYS A 518 32.70 -30.45 -7.21
N SER A 519 31.78 -29.85 -6.46
CA SER A 519 30.41 -30.34 -6.28
C SER A 519 29.72 -30.51 -7.65
N PHE A 520 29.73 -29.47 -8.49
CA PHE A 520 29.17 -29.53 -9.84
C PHE A 520 29.79 -30.64 -10.68
N MET A 521 31.11 -30.79 -10.69
CA MET A 521 31.78 -31.87 -11.43
C MET A 521 31.35 -33.26 -10.95
N VAL A 522 31.16 -33.47 -9.64
CA VAL A 522 30.67 -34.73 -9.09
C VAL A 522 29.22 -34.97 -9.52
N GLN A 523 28.35 -33.97 -9.37
CA GLN A 523 26.95 -34.06 -9.78
C GLN A 523 26.82 -34.36 -11.28
N ASN A 524 27.62 -33.70 -12.12
CA ASN A 524 27.63 -33.88 -13.57
C ASN A 524 28.09 -35.28 -13.96
N LYS A 525 29.19 -35.77 -13.36
CA LYS A 525 29.67 -37.14 -13.60
C LYS A 525 28.61 -38.17 -13.26
N ASN A 526 27.98 -38.04 -12.09
CA ASN A 526 26.93 -38.96 -11.65
C ASN A 526 25.71 -38.93 -12.58
N ALA A 527 25.30 -37.75 -13.06
CA ALA A 527 24.18 -37.63 -14.00
C ALA A 527 24.52 -38.18 -15.40
N ILE A 528 25.77 -38.07 -15.84
CA ILE A 528 26.27 -38.61 -17.11
C ILE A 528 26.33 -40.14 -17.06
N THR A 529 26.90 -40.71 -15.98
CA THR A 529 27.04 -42.17 -15.82
C THR A 529 25.69 -42.84 -15.56
N GLY A 530 24.77 -42.16 -14.88
CA GLY A 530 23.41 -42.63 -14.63
C GLY A 530 22.44 -42.50 -15.81
N GLY A 531 22.88 -42.03 -16.98
CA GLY A 531 22.05 -41.99 -18.20
C GLY A 531 20.85 -41.03 -18.15
N ARG A 532 20.93 -39.93 -17.39
CA ARG A 532 19.82 -38.97 -17.23
C ARG A 532 19.49 -38.26 -18.57
N ALA A 533 18.21 -37.92 -18.80
CA ALA A 533 17.71 -37.34 -20.06
C ALA A 533 18.49 -36.10 -20.59
N ASN A 534 19.13 -35.33 -19.70
CA ASN A 534 19.90 -34.12 -20.03
C ASN A 534 21.43 -34.33 -20.09
N CYS A 535 21.89 -35.55 -20.42
CA CYS A 535 23.31 -35.91 -20.43
C CYS A 535 24.20 -34.94 -21.27
N SER A 536 23.68 -34.39 -22.37
CA SER A 536 24.38 -33.40 -23.19
C SER A 536 24.64 -32.07 -22.47
N LEU A 537 23.69 -31.57 -21.68
CA LEU A 537 23.84 -30.37 -20.88
C LEU A 537 24.84 -30.58 -19.74
N TYR A 538 24.75 -31.72 -19.06
CA TYR A 538 25.72 -32.09 -18.01
C TYR A 538 27.16 -32.18 -18.54
N LYS A 539 27.36 -32.70 -19.76
CA LYS A 539 28.69 -32.71 -20.42
C LYS A 539 29.21 -31.29 -20.70
N LYS A 540 28.35 -30.40 -21.19
CA LYS A 540 28.71 -28.99 -21.42
C LYS A 540 29.08 -28.29 -20.10
N ALA A 541 28.27 -28.48 -19.06
CA ALA A 541 28.53 -27.91 -17.75
C ALA A 541 29.84 -28.43 -17.14
N ASP A 542 30.08 -29.75 -17.19
CA ASP A 542 31.31 -30.37 -16.68
C ASP A 542 32.57 -29.83 -17.36
N LYS A 543 32.50 -29.59 -18.68
CA LYS A 543 33.60 -28.95 -19.43
C LYS A 543 33.88 -27.55 -18.89
N SER A 544 32.85 -26.72 -18.70
CA SER A 544 33.02 -25.36 -18.15
C SER A 544 33.55 -25.39 -16.71
N CYS A 545 33.01 -26.26 -15.85
CA CYS A 545 33.48 -26.41 -14.47
C CYS A 545 34.97 -26.81 -14.40
N LYS A 546 35.41 -27.75 -15.26
CA LYS A 546 36.83 -28.14 -15.34
C LYS A 546 37.73 -26.97 -15.72
N VAL A 547 37.32 -26.15 -16.68
CA VAL A 547 38.10 -24.98 -17.10
C VAL A 547 38.21 -23.95 -15.97
N ILE A 548 37.10 -23.64 -15.30
CA ILE A 548 37.08 -22.72 -14.14
C ILE A 548 37.97 -23.29 -13.03
N TRP A 549 37.78 -24.55 -12.67
CA TRP A 549 38.55 -25.22 -11.62
C TRP A 549 40.06 -25.22 -11.91
N TRP A 550 40.45 -25.51 -13.16
CA TRP A 550 41.85 -25.46 -13.55
C TRP A 550 42.44 -24.05 -13.44
N ARG A 551 41.69 -23.02 -13.85
CA ARG A 551 42.12 -21.61 -13.70
C ARG A 551 42.30 -21.22 -12.22
N LEU A 552 41.43 -21.69 -11.33
CA LEU A 552 41.57 -21.51 -9.87
C LEU A 552 42.84 -22.18 -9.32
N SER A 553 43.12 -23.41 -9.74
CA SER A 553 44.32 -24.14 -9.29
C SER A 553 45.62 -23.46 -9.70
N ARG A 554 45.66 -22.84 -10.90
CA ARG A 554 46.82 -22.08 -11.38
C ARG A 554 47.12 -20.90 -10.46
N VAL A 555 46.10 -20.09 -10.14
CA VAL A 555 46.28 -18.92 -9.25
C VAL A 555 46.70 -19.34 -7.84
N ARG A 556 46.17 -20.44 -7.32
CA ARG A 556 46.55 -20.95 -6.00
C ARG A 556 47.99 -21.47 -5.98
N SER A 557 48.41 -22.15 -7.05
CA SER A 557 49.78 -22.63 -7.18
C SER A 557 50.79 -21.49 -7.24
N THR A 558 50.48 -20.39 -7.95
CA THR A 558 51.37 -19.22 -8.02
C THR A 558 51.44 -18.47 -6.70
N LEU A 559 50.31 -18.28 -5.99
CA LEU A 559 50.30 -17.70 -4.63
C LEU A 559 51.08 -18.54 -3.64
N ASN A 560 50.90 -19.87 -3.65
CA ASN A 560 51.64 -20.76 -2.75
C ASN A 560 53.16 -20.72 -3.04
N ILE A 561 53.55 -20.71 -4.32
CA ILE A 561 54.96 -20.57 -4.71
C ILE A 561 55.51 -19.21 -4.26
N ALA A 562 54.78 -18.11 -4.46
CA ALA A 562 55.20 -16.78 -4.03
C ALA A 562 55.32 -16.67 -2.50
N VAL A 563 54.40 -17.23 -1.73
CA VAL A 563 54.46 -17.26 -0.26
C VAL A 563 55.62 -18.11 0.23
N VAL A 564 55.87 -19.27 -0.40
CA VAL A 564 57.03 -20.12 -0.09
C VAL A 564 58.33 -19.38 -0.42
N LEU A 565 58.42 -18.72 -1.57
CA LEU A 565 59.59 -17.92 -1.96
C LEU A 565 59.82 -16.74 -1.01
N LEU A 566 58.77 -16.02 -0.60
CA LEU A 566 58.85 -14.96 0.40
C LEU A 566 59.30 -15.52 1.76
N ALA A 567 58.77 -16.66 2.20
CA ALA A 567 59.18 -17.30 3.45
C ALA A 567 60.65 -17.77 3.41
N VAL A 568 61.11 -18.27 2.26
CA VAL A 568 62.51 -18.62 2.00
C VAL A 568 63.38 -17.36 2.05
N VAL A 569 63.00 -16.28 1.36
CA VAL A 569 63.71 -14.99 1.42
C VAL A 569 63.77 -14.46 2.86
N PHE A 570 62.67 -14.54 3.62
CA PHE A 570 62.63 -14.10 5.01
C PHE A 570 63.52 -14.93 5.92
N LYS A 571 63.54 -16.26 5.74
CA LYS A 571 64.47 -17.16 6.44
C LYS A 571 65.92 -16.85 6.08
N SER A 572 66.21 -16.65 4.80
CA SER A 572 67.55 -16.28 4.31
C SER A 572 68.00 -14.93 4.86
N CYS A 573 67.12 -13.91 4.91
CA CYS A 573 67.38 -12.62 5.54
C CYS A 573 67.66 -12.74 7.04
N LYS A 574 66.92 -13.60 7.76
CA LYS A 574 67.20 -13.90 9.18
C LYS A 574 68.56 -14.59 9.37
N LEU A 575 68.93 -15.51 8.47
CA LEU A 575 70.22 -16.19 8.49
C LEU A 575 71.38 -15.23 8.22
N ILE A 576 71.21 -14.33 7.26
CA ILE A 576 72.19 -13.30 6.87
C ILE A 576 72.37 -12.27 8.00
N ARG A 577 71.30 -11.89 8.71
CA ARG A 577 71.37 -10.98 9.87
C ARG A 577 72.11 -11.59 11.07
N TRP A 578 72.22 -12.92 11.14
CA TRP A 578 72.93 -13.63 12.22
C TRP A 578 74.43 -13.82 11.94
N ARG A 579 74.86 -13.78 10.66
CA ARG A 579 76.28 -13.76 10.27
C ARG A 579 76.72 -12.34 9.96
N SER A 580 77.13 -11.59 10.97
CA SER A 580 77.78 -10.29 10.82
C SER A 580 79.13 -10.43 10.12
N ASN A 581 79.14 -10.34 8.79
CA ASN A 581 80.22 -9.85 7.91
C ASN A 581 80.01 -10.33 6.46
N LEU A 582 78.91 -9.93 5.82
CA LEU A 582 78.75 -10.05 4.37
C LEU A 582 78.46 -8.66 3.79
N THR A 583 79.24 -8.30 2.79
CA THR A 583 79.31 -6.99 2.14
C THR A 583 77.97 -6.59 1.50
N ASN A 584 77.78 -5.28 1.25
CA ASN A 584 76.61 -4.67 0.59
C ASN A 584 76.07 -5.42 -0.64
N ILE A 585 76.91 -6.25 -1.29
CA ILE A 585 76.60 -7.09 -2.46
C ILE A 585 75.58 -8.20 -2.13
N ALA A 586 75.68 -8.83 -0.96
CA ALA A 586 74.75 -9.91 -0.58
C ALA A 586 73.33 -9.37 -0.29
N ILE A 587 73.26 -8.19 0.32
CA ILE A 587 71.98 -7.50 0.59
C ILE A 587 71.36 -7.02 -0.73
N THR A 588 72.16 -6.42 -1.62
CA THR A 588 71.66 -6.02 -2.94
C THR A 588 71.20 -7.20 -3.78
N ALA A 589 71.90 -8.34 -3.76
CA ALA A 589 71.46 -9.54 -4.47
C ALA A 589 70.13 -10.10 -3.93
N VAL A 590 69.93 -10.13 -2.61
CA VAL A 590 68.67 -10.59 -2.01
C VAL A 590 67.51 -9.63 -2.32
N VAL A 591 67.77 -8.32 -2.28
CA VAL A 591 66.78 -7.31 -2.69
C VAL A 591 66.47 -7.42 -4.18
N LEU A 592 67.47 -7.64 -5.04
CA LEU A 592 67.25 -7.83 -6.48
C LEU A 592 66.43 -9.08 -6.75
N VAL A 593 66.71 -10.19 -6.07
CA VAL A 593 65.93 -11.44 -6.18
C VAL A 593 64.50 -11.21 -5.70
N ALA A 594 64.29 -10.49 -4.59
CA ALA A 594 62.95 -10.16 -4.12
C ALA A 594 62.18 -9.27 -5.12
N VAL A 595 62.84 -8.26 -5.71
CA VAL A 595 62.27 -7.38 -6.74
C VAL A 595 61.98 -8.15 -8.04
N VAL A 596 62.86 -9.05 -8.47
CA VAL A 596 62.65 -9.90 -9.64
C VAL A 596 61.50 -10.87 -9.39
N ILE A 597 61.39 -11.47 -8.20
CA ILE A 597 60.25 -12.33 -7.85
C ILE A 597 58.96 -11.50 -7.84
N LEU A 598 58.97 -10.28 -7.28
CA LEU A 598 57.81 -9.38 -7.33
C LEU A 598 57.44 -9.02 -8.78
N ALA A 599 58.42 -8.70 -9.61
CA ALA A 599 58.23 -8.34 -11.01
C ALA A 599 57.73 -9.54 -11.84
N LEU A 600 58.20 -10.76 -11.55
CA LEU A 600 57.73 -12.00 -12.17
C LEU A 600 56.30 -12.32 -11.77
N VAL A 601 55.96 -12.15 -10.49
CA VAL A 601 54.60 -12.31 -9.99
C VAL A 601 53.67 -11.29 -10.67
N VAL A 602 54.07 -10.02 -10.71
CA VAL A 602 53.30 -8.96 -11.39
C VAL A 602 53.18 -9.26 -12.90
N HIS A 603 54.27 -9.51 -13.62
CA HIS A 603 54.23 -9.74 -15.07
C HIS A 603 53.47 -11.01 -15.49
N MET A 604 53.47 -12.06 -14.67
CA MET A 604 52.70 -13.29 -14.94
C MET A 604 51.18 -13.09 -14.83
N PHE A 605 50.70 -12.10 -14.08
CA PHE A 605 49.28 -11.76 -14.05
C PHE A 605 48.81 -11.02 -15.31
N TYR A 606 49.72 -10.41 -16.10
CA TYR A 606 49.35 -9.46 -17.17
C TYR A 606 49.65 -9.89 -18.61
N LEU A 607 50.53 -10.87 -18.92
CA LEU A 607 50.93 -11.18 -20.32
C LEU A 607 50.94 -12.68 -20.69
N PRO A 608 50.33 -13.12 -21.82
CA PRO A 608 50.12 -14.54 -22.12
C PRO A 608 51.33 -15.30 -22.72
N ASN A 609 52.37 -14.61 -23.21
CA ASN A 609 53.45 -15.22 -24.02
C ASN A 609 54.86 -15.10 -23.39
N TRP A 610 54.92 -14.94 -22.07
CA TRP A 610 56.17 -14.63 -21.35
C TRP A 610 57.27 -15.70 -21.50
N TRP A 611 56.91 -16.96 -21.74
CA TRP A 611 57.88 -18.06 -21.88
C TRP A 611 58.88 -17.85 -23.03
N GLN A 612 58.46 -17.25 -24.15
CA GLN A 612 59.35 -17.02 -25.31
C GLN A 612 60.33 -15.86 -25.08
N LEU A 613 59.91 -14.81 -24.36
CA LEU A 613 60.76 -13.67 -24.02
C LEU A 613 61.79 -14.02 -22.93
N ALA A 614 61.39 -14.85 -21.96
CA ALA A 614 62.29 -15.33 -20.91
C ALA A 614 63.43 -16.20 -21.48
N THR A 615 63.14 -17.10 -22.44
CA THR A 615 64.18 -17.92 -23.10
C THR A 615 65.15 -17.09 -23.93
N ALA A 616 64.67 -16.03 -24.59
CA ALA A 616 65.53 -15.13 -25.37
C ALA A 616 66.42 -14.26 -24.47
N GLY A 617 65.87 -13.74 -23.36
CA GLY A 617 66.62 -12.94 -22.38
C GLY A 617 67.68 -13.76 -21.62
N LEU A 618 67.35 -14.99 -21.22
CA LEU A 618 68.29 -15.87 -20.52
C LEU A 618 69.46 -16.30 -21.41
N LYS A 619 69.19 -16.53 -22.71
CA LYS A 619 70.21 -16.84 -23.71
C LYS A 619 71.18 -15.67 -23.91
N ASN A 620 70.65 -14.44 -24.05
CA ASN A 620 71.49 -13.25 -24.20
C ASN A 620 72.33 -12.95 -22.94
N MET A 621 71.84 -13.25 -21.74
CA MET A 621 72.63 -13.11 -20.51
C MET A 621 73.73 -14.18 -20.40
N LEU A 622 73.44 -15.43 -20.76
CA LEU A 622 74.44 -16.51 -20.79
C LEU A 622 75.54 -16.25 -21.82
N ASP A 623 75.16 -15.76 -23.00
CA ASP A 623 76.12 -15.39 -24.06
C ASP A 623 76.98 -14.19 -23.64
N SER A 624 76.41 -13.22 -22.90
CA SER A 624 77.16 -12.09 -22.33
C SER A 624 78.11 -12.50 -21.19
N LEU A 625 77.78 -13.55 -20.44
CA LEU A 625 78.64 -14.08 -19.38
C LEU A 625 79.81 -14.90 -19.95
N ASP A 626 79.60 -15.67 -21.03
CA ASP A 626 80.67 -16.42 -21.72
C ASP A 626 81.70 -15.50 -22.38
N VAL A 627 81.25 -14.37 -22.96
CA VAL A 627 82.14 -13.35 -23.56
C VAL A 627 83.01 -12.65 -22.50
N ASN A 628 82.46 -12.39 -21.31
CA ASN A 628 83.22 -11.79 -20.21
C ASN A 628 84.17 -12.78 -19.54
N TYR A 629 83.83 -14.08 -19.51
CA TYR A 629 84.71 -15.13 -18.97
C TYR A 629 85.93 -15.37 -19.87
N ARG A 630 85.78 -15.34 -21.21
CA ARG A 630 86.91 -15.48 -22.14
C ARG A 630 87.87 -14.29 -22.14
N LYS A 631 87.40 -13.07 -21.84
CA LYS A 631 88.27 -11.89 -21.73
C LYS A 631 89.10 -11.83 -20.44
N GLY A 632 88.76 -12.64 -19.43
CA GLY A 632 89.47 -12.67 -18.15
C GLY A 632 90.65 -13.65 -18.05
N ILE A 633 90.93 -14.45 -19.09
CA ILE A 633 91.94 -15.52 -19.06
C ILE A 633 93.22 -15.15 -19.86
N SER A 634 93.28 -13.96 -20.49
CA SER A 634 94.46 -13.52 -21.24
C SER A 634 95.00 -12.15 -20.80
N LEU A 635 95.35 -12.01 -19.51
CA LEU A 635 96.22 -10.94 -19.00
C LEU A 635 96.96 -11.42 -17.76
#